data_AF-A0A316UZQ8-F1
#
_entry.id   AF-A0A316UZQ8-F1
#
_cell.length_a   1.000
_cell.length_b   1.000
_cell.length_c   1.000
_cell.angle_alpha   90.00
_cell.angle_beta   90.00
_cell.angle_gamma   90.00
#
_symmetry.space_group_name_H-M   'P 1'
#
loop_
_entity.id
_entity.type
_entity.pdbx_description
1 polymer ?
#
loop_
_entity_poly.entity_id
_entity_poly.type
_entity_poly.pdbx_seq_one_letter_code
_entity_poly.pdbx_strand_id
1 'polypeptide(L)'
;MPGAAASIEQELDKLSLSSNPDQLIAAFEADADQRSRALATLSLSRAASDQASLASLYAPLASRLEDVAEAKGYAAALRLLSTLSSISPPAVQGILFANAAVRPLWTSAFPKVTSPDPLLDLLRADLLAALVSDAAMKTDVLKAKELVAWLRAAGPQHSETEDERVALVAHLALYKLHQRPSSSQLPADAGEELQRSSSDDDTLLLLSRSQVLTANAQALADESSRISLLAALEALSYLSSGPPSRKDLIANDAPFLQALCAMPGKLGQQKNRRAVFPSRGGDEGKASSSYQMDSTLSKADGLAPADTSVQYALSTIILNLVAYPPALTGEEKQMQKLKAMANAKQQEKGQGGQSAPQEEAEPSAKIDARVNKAMQAGVADTLVSLVLSGGVDASNSTALNPSTAVRDTVSNALLNLTVKQDKQQRGRLAQAGGAKALVALSSDVIARLKQQRERKQENQSKTGSTPQPASASAGVPPPLSSLQALARLCVTHSPALLFGGGSSGSSASSTAVSATLPFLTALYLHLTSNPLQRFEALLALTNVASLSPEAGRAVASAKLRDELKGQKGGLAGGEGPTTILDGLESSILLEGNDMIRRAAVELLCNLVQDETAFARWSGEEENEASSKAQRKPQQITSAEGGEERSSEGSRARHRLHLLVALCAPAAANAMSGETSLPTRMASAGAVATLCSSAIACEHLLSLRARTLNIVARLIRPGVAVKAGAGGQQEAKIVELTEGDHEVLPDSNGGESDDDVVDEEEESGLEQQDAVSWAQGASHARASLALRGVTIASCLVQYVAWRREQKKGDVGVFKAELEGCGMLEALKGAALEGAREMQQGAAGQGVKEGAAEQEARAMRGEVTRLCIEALKEMSKW
;
A
#
# COMPACT_ATOMS: atom_id res chain seq x y z
N MET A 1 -22.51 -6.41 -31.19
CA MET A 1 -22.54 -5.12 -31.91
C MET A 1 -21.51 -5.07 -33.06
N PRO A 2 -21.59 -5.93 -34.10
CA PRO A 2 -20.63 -5.90 -35.21
C PRO A 2 -20.86 -4.72 -36.20
N GLY A 3 -22.07 -4.19 -36.32
CA GLY A 3 -22.40 -3.12 -37.28
C GLY A 3 -21.85 -1.73 -36.96
N ALA A 4 -21.71 -1.38 -35.67
CA ALA A 4 -21.18 -0.08 -35.25
C ALA A 4 -19.65 0.02 -35.46
N ALA A 5 -18.92 -1.07 -35.24
CA ALA A 5 -17.47 -1.12 -35.49
C ALA A 5 -17.15 -0.98 -36.99
N ALA A 6 -17.91 -1.65 -37.87
CA ALA A 6 -17.75 -1.53 -39.31
C ALA A 6 -18.04 -0.11 -39.83
N SER A 7 -19.01 0.60 -39.24
CA SER A 7 -19.32 1.99 -39.59
C SER A 7 -18.21 2.97 -39.17
N ILE A 8 -17.56 2.74 -38.02
CA ILE A 8 -16.45 3.57 -37.54
C ILE A 8 -15.20 3.35 -38.40
N GLU A 9 -14.91 2.11 -38.80
CA GLU A 9 -13.78 1.84 -39.71
C GLU A 9 -13.95 2.50 -41.08
N GLN A 10 -15.18 2.49 -41.65
CA GLN A 10 -15.46 3.22 -42.89
C GLN A 10 -15.32 4.73 -42.78
N GLU A 11 -15.62 5.32 -41.61
CA GLU A 11 -15.40 6.76 -41.36
C GLU A 11 -13.91 7.08 -41.16
N LEU A 12 -13.16 6.20 -40.50
CA LEU A 12 -11.70 6.31 -40.35
C LEU A 12 -10.97 6.25 -41.69
N ASP A 13 -11.43 5.39 -42.61
CA ASP A 13 -10.85 5.29 -43.94
C ASP A 13 -11.04 6.57 -44.77
N LYS A 14 -12.12 7.33 -44.55
CA LYS A 14 -12.36 8.65 -45.19
C LYS A 14 -11.48 9.76 -44.64
N LEU A 15 -11.07 9.65 -43.37
CA LEU A 15 -10.17 10.59 -42.68
C LEU A 15 -8.72 10.08 -42.68
N SER A 16 -8.39 9.15 -43.58
CA SER A 16 -7.04 8.60 -43.71
C SER A 16 -6.11 9.56 -44.48
N LEU A 17 -4.84 9.61 -44.05
CA LEU A 17 -3.80 10.45 -44.67
C LEU A 17 -3.54 10.15 -46.15
N SER A 18 -3.93 8.95 -46.61
CA SER A 18 -3.79 8.48 -48.00
C SER A 18 -4.94 8.91 -48.91
N SER A 19 -6.09 9.31 -48.35
CA SER A 19 -7.30 9.65 -49.13
C SER A 19 -7.46 11.17 -49.33
N ASN A 20 -7.34 11.98 -48.29
CA ASN A 20 -7.45 13.44 -48.40
C ASN A 20 -6.82 14.20 -47.19
N PRO A 21 -5.59 14.74 -47.29
CA PRO A 21 -4.94 15.45 -46.18
C PRO A 21 -5.62 16.79 -45.84
N ASP A 22 -6.27 17.46 -46.80
CA ASP A 22 -6.99 18.72 -46.54
C ASP A 22 -8.25 18.51 -45.69
N GLN A 23 -8.95 17.39 -45.88
CA GLN A 23 -10.10 17.03 -45.02
C GLN A 23 -9.67 16.72 -43.58
N LEU A 24 -8.45 16.20 -43.39
CA LEU A 24 -7.90 15.99 -42.06
C LEU A 24 -7.60 17.34 -41.38
N ILE A 25 -7.02 18.31 -42.09
CA ILE A 25 -6.79 19.66 -41.55
C ILE A 25 -8.12 20.37 -41.26
N ALA A 26 -9.11 20.26 -42.15
CA ALA A 26 -10.44 20.82 -41.96
C ALA A 26 -11.15 20.27 -40.70
N ALA A 27 -10.85 19.02 -40.31
CA ALA A 27 -11.37 18.45 -39.06
C ALA A 27 -10.87 19.19 -37.81
N PHE A 28 -9.82 20.00 -37.90
CA PHE A 28 -9.32 20.86 -36.81
C PHE A 28 -9.79 22.32 -36.92
N GLU A 29 -10.69 22.65 -37.85
CA GLU A 29 -11.33 23.98 -37.89
C GLU A 29 -12.26 24.18 -36.68
N ALA A 30 -12.55 25.44 -36.33
CA ALA A 30 -13.31 25.80 -35.13
C ALA A 30 -14.75 25.26 -35.14
N ASP A 31 -15.35 25.15 -36.33
CA ASP A 31 -16.70 24.65 -36.61
C ASP A 31 -16.78 23.13 -36.80
N ALA A 32 -15.64 22.43 -36.84
CA ALA A 32 -15.62 20.98 -36.91
C ALA A 32 -16.25 20.33 -35.65
N ASP A 33 -17.02 19.27 -35.84
CA ASP A 33 -17.66 18.56 -34.74
C ASP A 33 -16.63 17.76 -33.91
N GLN A 34 -16.91 17.60 -32.61
CA GLN A 34 -16.02 16.91 -31.66
C GLN A 34 -15.75 15.46 -32.08
N ARG A 35 -16.70 14.81 -32.77
CA ARG A 35 -16.54 13.44 -33.26
C ARG A 35 -15.57 13.39 -34.45
N SER A 36 -15.68 14.29 -35.43
CA SER A 36 -14.69 14.38 -36.52
C SER A 36 -13.28 14.65 -36.01
N ARG A 37 -13.12 15.57 -35.04
CA ARG A 37 -11.81 15.78 -34.37
C ARG A 37 -11.27 14.50 -33.74
N ALA A 38 -12.09 13.80 -32.95
CA ALA A 38 -11.69 12.57 -32.29
C ALA A 38 -11.29 11.46 -33.29
N LEU A 39 -12.04 11.33 -34.40
CA LEU A 39 -11.71 10.39 -35.46
C LEU A 39 -10.42 10.77 -36.20
N ALA A 40 -10.20 12.07 -36.46
CA ALA A 40 -8.96 12.56 -37.05
C ALA A 40 -7.75 12.32 -36.12
N THR A 41 -7.88 12.58 -34.81
CA THR A 41 -6.85 12.24 -33.81
C THR A 41 -6.55 10.74 -33.80
N LEU A 42 -7.57 9.88 -33.90
CA LEU A 42 -7.40 8.44 -33.95
C LEU A 42 -6.71 7.98 -35.24
N SER A 43 -7.06 8.58 -36.38
CA SER A 43 -6.38 8.37 -37.67
C SER A 43 -4.89 8.74 -37.60
N LEU A 44 -4.57 9.91 -37.04
CA LEU A 44 -3.19 10.34 -36.79
C LEU A 44 -2.44 9.38 -35.87
N SER A 45 -3.09 8.88 -34.81
CA SER A 45 -2.47 7.92 -33.89
C SER A 45 -2.14 6.58 -34.55
N ARG A 46 -2.97 6.12 -35.51
CA ARG A 46 -2.71 4.90 -36.30
C ARG A 46 -1.54 5.09 -37.26
N ALA A 47 -1.42 6.28 -37.83
CA ALA A 47 -0.34 6.63 -38.75
C ALA A 47 0.94 7.14 -38.07
N ALA A 48 0.96 7.28 -36.74
CA ALA A 48 2.06 7.86 -35.98
C ALA A 48 3.42 7.18 -36.21
N SER A 49 3.40 5.88 -36.54
CA SER A 49 4.58 5.06 -36.85
C SER A 49 5.00 5.07 -38.32
N ASP A 50 4.18 5.62 -39.22
CA ASP A 50 4.45 5.68 -40.65
C ASP A 50 4.81 7.10 -41.09
N GLN A 51 6.11 7.37 -41.09
CA GLN A 51 6.67 8.67 -41.44
C GLN A 51 6.41 9.07 -42.90
N ALA A 52 6.20 8.10 -43.80
CA ALA A 52 5.89 8.36 -45.20
C ALA A 52 4.45 8.85 -45.38
N SER A 53 3.50 8.27 -44.64
CA SER A 53 2.11 8.73 -44.62
C SER A 53 1.98 10.14 -44.02
N LEU A 54 2.78 10.48 -43.01
CA LEU A 54 2.77 11.82 -42.41
C LEU A 54 3.42 12.89 -43.31
N ALA A 55 4.26 12.49 -44.26
CA ALA A 55 4.85 13.41 -45.24
C ALA A 55 3.83 14.04 -46.20
N SER A 56 2.67 13.40 -46.40
CA SER A 56 1.60 13.96 -47.24
C SER A 56 0.99 15.24 -46.65
N LEU A 57 1.15 15.48 -45.33
CA LEU A 57 0.68 16.69 -44.66
C LEU A 57 1.58 17.91 -44.91
N TYR A 58 2.80 17.73 -45.43
CA TYR A 58 3.81 18.80 -45.46
C TYR A 58 3.40 19.97 -46.35
N ALA A 59 2.93 19.71 -47.58
CA ALA A 59 2.55 20.76 -48.51
C ALA A 59 1.25 21.49 -48.10
N PRO A 60 0.17 20.79 -47.68
CA PRO A 60 -1.03 21.43 -47.14
C PRO A 60 -0.76 22.30 -45.90
N LEU A 61 0.05 21.81 -44.96
CA LEU A 61 0.42 22.59 -43.76
C LEU A 61 1.24 23.83 -44.09
N ALA A 62 2.19 23.73 -45.03
CA ALA A 62 3.00 24.87 -45.47
C ALA A 62 2.11 26.00 -46.02
N SER A 63 1.16 25.64 -46.90
CA SER A 63 0.19 26.58 -47.49
C SER A 63 -0.64 27.31 -46.43
N ARG A 64 -1.18 26.57 -45.46
CA ARG A 64 -2.02 27.14 -44.38
C ARG A 64 -1.22 27.98 -43.37
N LEU A 65 0.07 27.71 -43.18
CA LEU A 65 0.95 28.51 -42.33
C LEU A 65 1.44 29.79 -43.02
N GLU A 66 1.47 29.81 -44.35
CA GLU A 66 1.85 30.98 -45.16
C GLU A 66 0.70 32.00 -45.27
N ASP A 67 -0.55 31.52 -45.43
CA ASP A 67 -1.74 32.38 -45.51
C ASP A 67 -2.27 32.80 -44.13
N VAL A 68 -1.55 33.71 -43.48
CA VAL A 68 -1.93 34.29 -42.18
C VAL A 68 -3.24 35.11 -42.27
N ALA A 69 -3.63 35.57 -43.47
CA ALA A 69 -4.87 36.32 -43.67
C ALA A 69 -6.11 35.40 -43.54
N GLU A 70 -5.98 34.12 -43.90
CA GLU A 70 -6.99 33.09 -43.66
C GLU A 70 -6.91 32.55 -42.22
N ALA A 71 -7.33 33.36 -41.24
CA ALA A 71 -7.23 33.04 -39.81
C ALA A 71 -7.79 31.65 -39.43
N LYS A 72 -8.82 31.16 -40.12
CA LYS A 72 -9.41 29.83 -39.89
C LYS A 72 -8.45 28.69 -40.25
N GLY A 73 -7.87 28.75 -41.46
CA GLY A 73 -6.93 27.73 -41.94
C GLY A 73 -5.64 27.72 -41.14
N TYR A 74 -5.13 28.91 -40.81
CA TYR A 74 -3.96 29.07 -39.95
C TYR A 74 -4.20 28.49 -38.54
N ALA A 75 -5.34 28.80 -37.90
CA ALA A 75 -5.68 28.26 -36.59
C ALA A 75 -5.88 26.73 -36.61
N ALA A 76 -6.46 26.17 -37.67
CA ALA A 76 -6.59 24.71 -37.85
C ALA A 76 -5.23 24.02 -37.96
N ALA A 77 -4.27 24.63 -38.69
CA ALA A 77 -2.91 24.13 -38.79
C ALA A 77 -2.20 24.12 -37.43
N LEU A 78 -2.36 25.18 -36.61
CA LEU A 78 -1.78 25.23 -35.25
C LEU A 78 -2.35 24.13 -34.34
N ARG A 79 -3.67 23.89 -34.36
CA ARG A 79 -4.32 22.82 -33.58
C ARG A 79 -3.84 21.43 -34.00
N LEU A 80 -3.75 21.19 -35.32
CA LEU A 80 -3.25 19.91 -35.84
C LEU A 80 -1.81 19.67 -35.38
N LEU A 81 -0.93 20.68 -35.49
CA LEU A 81 0.47 20.56 -35.05
C LEU A 81 0.59 20.34 -33.54
N SER A 82 -0.23 21.03 -32.74
CA SER A 82 -0.25 20.85 -31.27
C SER A 82 -0.66 19.42 -30.90
N THR A 83 -1.73 18.89 -31.50
CA THR A 83 -2.15 17.50 -31.26
C THR A 83 -1.13 16.47 -31.77
N LEU A 84 -0.56 16.67 -32.97
CA LEU A 84 0.44 15.78 -33.54
C LEU A 84 1.73 15.74 -32.70
N SER A 85 2.08 16.84 -32.01
CA SER A 85 3.24 16.90 -31.14
C SER A 85 3.16 15.92 -29.96
N SER A 86 1.93 15.62 -29.49
CA SER A 86 1.68 14.63 -28.43
C SER A 86 1.64 13.18 -28.93
N ILE A 87 1.34 12.98 -30.22
CA ILE A 87 1.15 11.66 -30.84
C ILE A 87 2.46 11.14 -31.46
N SER A 88 3.15 11.99 -32.24
CA SER A 88 4.40 11.66 -32.93
C SER A 88 5.34 12.88 -32.94
N PRO A 89 6.07 13.13 -31.83
CA PRO A 89 7.05 14.21 -31.73
C PRO A 89 8.06 14.25 -32.91
N PRO A 90 8.63 13.11 -33.36
CA PRO A 90 9.60 13.11 -34.47
C PRO A 90 9.01 13.59 -35.80
N ALA A 91 7.72 13.34 -36.05
CA ALA A 91 7.07 13.79 -37.28
C ALA A 91 6.93 15.31 -37.28
N VAL A 92 6.50 15.91 -36.16
CA VAL A 92 6.39 17.37 -36.03
C VAL A 92 7.76 18.04 -36.11
N GLN A 93 8.79 17.44 -35.50
CA GLN A 93 10.16 17.93 -35.65
C GLN A 93 10.61 17.96 -37.12
N GLY A 94 10.29 16.90 -37.86
CA GLY A 94 10.51 16.81 -39.31
C GLY A 94 9.80 17.91 -40.10
N ILE A 95 8.53 18.17 -39.77
CA ILE A 95 7.70 19.21 -40.42
C ILE A 95 8.27 20.61 -40.15
N LEU A 96 8.52 20.96 -38.89
CA LEU A 96 8.79 22.35 -38.50
C LEU A 96 10.28 22.72 -38.60
N PHE A 97 11.19 21.78 -38.35
CA PHE A 97 12.63 22.10 -38.23
C PHE A 97 13.49 21.48 -39.32
N ALA A 98 13.11 20.34 -39.90
CA ALA A 98 13.89 19.69 -40.96
C ALA A 98 13.47 20.13 -42.37
N ASN A 99 12.20 20.50 -42.58
CA ASN A 99 11.69 20.93 -43.88
C ASN A 99 12.14 22.36 -44.21
N ALA A 100 12.93 22.53 -45.27
CA ALA A 100 13.48 23.82 -45.69
C ALA A 100 12.41 24.84 -46.10
N ALA A 101 11.23 24.41 -46.57
CA ALA A 101 10.15 25.31 -46.97
C ALA A 101 9.36 25.85 -45.76
N VAL A 102 9.10 25.01 -44.77
CA VAL A 102 8.27 25.35 -43.59
C VAL A 102 9.09 26.04 -42.50
N ARG A 103 10.36 25.66 -42.35
CA ARG A 103 11.25 26.19 -41.31
C ARG A 103 11.27 27.73 -41.24
N PRO A 104 11.50 28.50 -42.33
CA PRO A 104 11.52 29.96 -42.25
C PRO A 104 10.14 30.56 -41.93
N LEU A 105 9.05 29.96 -42.40
CA LEU A 105 7.67 30.38 -42.07
C LEU A 105 7.43 30.26 -40.56
N TRP A 106 7.90 29.18 -39.95
CA TRP A 106 7.75 28.96 -38.51
C TRP A 106 8.80 29.68 -37.64
N THR A 107 10.07 29.73 -38.01
CA THR A 107 11.10 30.30 -37.12
C THR A 107 11.23 31.81 -37.22
N SER A 108 10.77 32.42 -38.33
CA SER A 108 11.00 33.84 -38.60
C SER A 108 9.75 34.64 -38.97
N ALA A 109 8.77 34.06 -39.66
CA ALA A 109 7.51 34.74 -39.96
C ALA A 109 6.53 34.64 -38.78
N PHE A 110 6.41 33.47 -38.15
CA PHE A 110 5.54 33.25 -37.00
C PHE A 110 5.69 34.32 -35.91
N PRO A 111 6.88 34.64 -35.35
CA PRO A 111 7.01 35.67 -34.31
C PRO A 111 6.45 37.05 -34.68
N LYS A 112 6.39 37.36 -35.98
CA LYS A 112 6.03 38.67 -36.54
C LYS A 112 4.56 38.75 -36.92
N VAL A 113 3.81 37.65 -36.84
CA VAL A 113 2.37 37.64 -37.05
C VAL A 113 1.70 38.52 -36.00
N THR A 114 0.92 39.49 -36.48
CA THR A 114 0.07 40.35 -35.66
C THR A 114 -1.38 40.06 -36.01
N SER A 115 -2.19 39.71 -35.02
CA SER A 115 -3.61 39.42 -35.18
C SER A 115 -4.41 40.18 -34.12
N PRO A 116 -5.56 40.77 -34.46
CA PRO A 116 -6.49 41.32 -33.47
C PRO A 116 -7.25 40.22 -32.71
N ASP A 117 -7.20 38.97 -33.15
CA ASP A 117 -7.86 37.83 -32.50
C ASP A 117 -6.94 37.20 -31.43
N PRO A 118 -7.26 37.33 -30.12
CA PRO A 118 -6.45 36.79 -29.04
C PRO A 118 -6.40 35.26 -29.02
N LEU A 119 -7.38 34.57 -29.63
CA LEU A 119 -7.35 33.12 -29.76
C LEU A 119 -6.15 32.65 -30.58
N LEU A 120 -5.72 33.45 -31.56
CA LEU A 120 -4.58 33.10 -32.40
C LEU A 120 -3.27 33.09 -31.59
N ASP A 121 -3.04 34.14 -30.80
CA ASP A 121 -1.85 34.21 -29.95
C ASP A 121 -1.87 33.15 -28.83
N LEU A 122 -3.06 32.77 -28.36
CA LEU A 122 -3.22 31.64 -27.44
C LEU A 122 -2.84 30.30 -28.09
N LEU A 123 -3.31 30.01 -29.30
CA LEU A 123 -2.96 28.78 -30.04
C LEU A 123 -1.47 28.72 -30.41
N ARG A 124 -0.88 29.89 -30.70
CA ARG A 124 0.55 30.05 -30.95
C ARG A 124 1.37 29.71 -29.70
N ALA A 125 0.95 30.23 -28.55
CA ALA A 125 1.57 29.91 -27.26
C ALA A 125 1.39 28.42 -26.90
N ASP A 126 0.19 27.85 -27.12
CA ASP A 126 -0.11 26.44 -26.86
C ASP A 126 0.78 25.50 -27.68
N LEU A 127 0.91 25.75 -28.99
CA LEU A 127 1.79 24.97 -29.84
C LEU A 127 3.25 25.04 -29.34
N LEU A 128 3.76 26.23 -28.99
CA LEU A 128 5.10 26.34 -28.42
C LEU A 128 5.25 25.57 -27.10
N ALA A 129 4.25 25.64 -26.21
CA ALA A 129 4.22 24.88 -24.96
C ALA A 129 4.19 23.36 -25.18
N ALA A 130 3.50 22.91 -26.24
CA ALA A 130 3.44 21.50 -26.63
C ALA A 130 4.79 21.02 -27.19
N LEU A 131 5.39 21.78 -28.12
CA LEU A 131 6.69 21.44 -28.76
C LEU A 131 7.82 21.30 -27.73
N VAL A 132 7.89 22.18 -26.74
CA VAL A 132 8.98 22.17 -25.74
C VAL A 132 8.86 21.06 -24.69
N SER A 133 7.77 20.27 -24.77
CA SER A 133 7.59 19.08 -23.92
C SER A 133 8.47 17.91 -24.38
N ASP A 134 8.90 17.87 -25.65
CA ASP A 134 9.85 16.91 -26.19
C ASP A 134 11.28 17.45 -26.14
N ALA A 135 12.26 16.62 -25.78
CA ALA A 135 13.64 17.04 -25.58
C ALA A 135 14.36 17.50 -26.87
N ALA A 136 14.04 16.89 -28.02
CA ALA A 136 14.67 17.22 -29.30
C ALA A 136 14.10 18.54 -29.85
N MET A 137 12.76 18.67 -29.87
CA MET A 137 12.09 19.91 -30.30
C MET A 137 12.41 21.08 -29.38
N LYS A 138 12.51 20.86 -28.06
CA LYS A 138 12.99 21.86 -27.10
C LYS A 138 14.36 22.43 -27.50
N THR A 139 15.27 21.57 -27.92
CA THR A 139 16.61 21.99 -28.37
C THR A 139 16.54 22.85 -29.63
N ASP A 140 15.66 22.51 -30.57
CA ASP A 140 15.50 23.27 -31.80
C ASP A 140 14.77 24.61 -31.60
N VAL A 141 13.80 24.66 -30.69
CA VAL A 141 13.18 25.92 -30.24
C VAL A 141 14.21 26.85 -29.59
N LEU A 142 15.11 26.32 -28.75
CA LEU A 142 16.18 27.12 -28.13
C LEU A 142 17.16 27.71 -29.16
N LYS A 143 17.41 27.02 -30.28
CA LYS A 143 18.25 27.56 -31.37
C LYS A 143 17.55 28.68 -32.14
N ALA A 144 16.21 28.69 -32.17
CA ALA A 144 15.40 29.69 -32.85
C ALA A 144 15.16 30.91 -31.94
N LYS A 145 16.14 31.83 -31.87
CA LYS A 145 16.12 33.00 -30.98
C LYS A 145 14.85 33.86 -31.09
N GLU A 146 14.28 34.01 -32.29
CA GLU A 146 13.06 34.81 -32.50
C GLU A 146 11.82 34.21 -31.80
N LEU A 147 11.72 32.87 -31.71
CA LEU A 147 10.61 32.20 -31.00
C LEU A 147 10.71 32.40 -29.48
N VAL A 148 11.92 32.31 -28.93
CA VAL A 148 12.15 32.57 -27.50
C VAL A 148 11.92 34.04 -27.17
N ALA A 149 12.34 34.96 -28.03
CA ALA A 149 12.08 36.38 -27.87
C ALA A 149 10.58 36.69 -27.87
N TRP A 150 9.81 36.05 -28.75
CA TRP A 150 8.35 36.17 -28.78
C TRP A 150 7.72 35.67 -27.47
N LEU A 151 8.10 34.50 -26.96
CA LEU A 151 7.58 34.00 -25.68
C LEU A 151 7.85 34.94 -24.50
N ARG A 152 9.05 35.54 -24.44
CA ARG A 152 9.41 36.52 -23.40
C ARG A 152 8.61 37.81 -23.52
N ALA A 153 8.30 38.25 -24.75
CA ALA A 153 7.50 39.44 -24.99
C ALA A 153 6.01 39.19 -24.71
N ALA A 154 5.51 38.00 -25.06
CA ALA A 154 4.10 37.63 -24.93
C ALA A 154 3.61 37.66 -23.47
N GLY A 155 4.47 37.28 -22.50
CA GLY A 155 4.15 37.34 -21.07
C GLY A 155 3.78 38.74 -20.58
N PRO A 156 4.70 39.72 -20.55
CA PRO A 156 4.43 41.08 -20.08
C PRO A 156 3.39 41.82 -20.93
N GLN A 157 3.40 41.63 -22.26
CA GLN A 157 2.46 42.30 -23.17
C GLN A 157 0.99 41.90 -22.90
N HIS A 158 0.76 40.67 -22.46
CA HIS A 158 -0.59 40.15 -22.18
C HIS A 158 -0.87 40.02 -20.68
N SER A 159 0.06 40.39 -19.81
CA SER A 159 -0.13 40.44 -18.36
C SER A 159 -0.86 41.72 -17.90
N GLU A 160 -0.90 42.75 -18.74
CA GLU A 160 -1.58 44.04 -18.48
C GLU A 160 -2.90 44.18 -19.25
N THR A 161 -3.23 43.24 -20.14
CA THR A 161 -4.48 43.21 -20.91
C THR A 161 -5.52 42.32 -20.26
N GLU A 162 -6.79 42.40 -20.69
CA GLU A 162 -7.89 41.56 -20.16
C GLU A 162 -7.70 40.04 -20.42
N ASP A 163 -6.68 39.63 -21.19
CA ASP A 163 -6.48 38.24 -21.62
C ASP A 163 -5.21 37.59 -21.03
N GLU A 164 -5.23 37.36 -19.71
CA GLU A 164 -4.18 36.67 -18.94
C GLU A 164 -3.81 35.26 -19.46
N ARG A 165 -4.62 34.70 -20.38
CA ARG A 165 -4.50 33.31 -20.87
C ARG A 165 -3.26 33.12 -21.72
N VAL A 166 -2.94 34.07 -22.60
CA VAL A 166 -1.74 34.02 -23.45
C VAL A 166 -0.49 34.09 -22.58
N ALA A 167 -0.48 34.99 -21.59
CA ALA A 167 0.61 35.14 -20.63
C ALA A 167 0.86 33.84 -19.86
N LEU A 168 -0.20 33.17 -19.37
CA LEU A 168 -0.08 31.89 -18.67
C LEU A 168 0.61 30.82 -19.52
N VAL A 169 0.14 30.62 -20.75
CA VAL A 169 0.67 29.56 -21.63
C VAL A 169 2.11 29.89 -22.07
N ALA A 170 2.42 31.16 -22.31
CA ALA A 170 3.77 31.61 -22.61
C ALA A 170 4.74 31.38 -21.44
N HIS A 171 4.33 31.71 -20.21
CA HIS A 171 5.12 31.44 -19.01
C HIS A 171 5.30 29.94 -18.76
N LEU A 172 4.29 29.09 -19.05
CA LEU A 172 4.43 27.64 -19.00
C LEU A 172 5.46 27.13 -20.02
N ALA A 173 5.42 27.61 -21.26
CA ALA A 173 6.40 27.24 -22.29
C ALA A 173 7.82 27.63 -21.87
N LEU A 174 8.01 28.85 -21.34
CA LEU A 174 9.29 29.31 -20.79
C LEU A 174 9.74 28.44 -19.62
N TYR A 175 8.82 28.11 -18.70
CA TYR A 175 9.11 27.22 -17.56
C TYR A 175 9.59 25.84 -18.04
N LYS A 176 8.92 25.25 -19.03
CA LYS A 176 9.34 24.00 -19.66
C LYS A 176 10.72 24.15 -20.30
N LEU A 177 10.99 25.23 -21.04
CA LEU A 177 12.30 25.51 -21.64
C LEU A 177 13.44 25.53 -20.61
N HIS A 178 13.21 26.08 -19.42
CA HIS A 178 14.22 26.17 -18.35
C HIS A 178 14.58 24.82 -17.70
N GLN A 179 13.72 23.78 -17.78
CA GLN A 179 14.01 22.45 -17.23
C GLN A 179 15.03 21.68 -18.10
N ARG A 180 16.33 21.97 -17.99
CA ARG A 180 17.37 21.36 -18.84
C ARG A 180 17.50 19.84 -18.63
N PRO A 181 17.57 19.01 -19.69
CA PRO A 181 17.99 17.62 -19.55
C PRO A 181 19.49 17.55 -19.28
N SER A 182 19.89 16.76 -18.27
CA SER A 182 21.25 16.65 -17.73
C SER A 182 22.32 16.22 -18.75
N SER A 183 21.93 15.76 -19.95
CA SER A 183 22.80 15.21 -20.99
C SER A 183 23.02 16.14 -22.20
N SER A 184 22.38 17.32 -22.25
CA SER A 184 22.48 18.19 -23.43
C SER A 184 23.69 19.13 -23.37
N GLN A 185 24.74 18.81 -24.14
CA GLN A 185 25.83 19.74 -24.46
C GLN A 185 25.33 20.74 -25.50
N LEU A 186 24.88 21.92 -25.05
CA LEU A 186 24.52 23.06 -25.90
C LEU A 186 25.53 24.20 -25.73
N PRO A 187 25.70 25.08 -26.74
CA PRO A 187 26.74 26.10 -26.78
C PRO A 187 26.62 27.13 -25.65
N ALA A 188 27.77 27.58 -25.12
CA ALA A 188 27.91 28.41 -23.93
C ALA A 188 27.12 29.75 -23.97
N ASP A 189 26.93 30.35 -25.15
CA ASP A 189 26.21 31.62 -25.33
C ASP A 189 24.70 31.55 -25.09
N ALA A 190 24.08 30.37 -25.12
CA ALA A 190 22.64 30.24 -24.80
C ALA A 190 22.37 30.24 -23.27
N GLY A 191 23.43 30.18 -22.46
CA GLY A 191 23.37 30.01 -21.01
C GLY A 191 23.10 31.30 -20.22
N GLU A 192 23.55 32.45 -20.70
CA GLU A 192 23.40 33.74 -20.00
C GLU A 192 22.03 34.41 -20.22
N GLU A 193 21.37 34.19 -21.36
CA GLU A 193 20.09 34.83 -21.71
C GLU A 193 18.84 34.14 -21.10
N LEU A 194 18.94 32.90 -20.59
CA LEU A 194 17.82 32.13 -19.99
C LEU A 194 17.98 31.94 -18.47
N GLN A 195 18.42 32.97 -17.76
CA GLN A 195 18.45 32.93 -16.30
C GLN A 195 17.02 32.83 -15.73
N ARG A 196 16.70 31.69 -15.12
CA ARG A 196 15.43 31.44 -14.46
C ARG A 196 15.35 32.29 -13.20
N SER A 197 14.46 33.29 -13.17
CA SER A 197 14.23 34.08 -11.96
C SER A 197 13.19 33.38 -11.07
N SER A 198 13.31 33.52 -9.75
CA SER A 198 12.25 33.07 -8.83
C SER A 198 10.93 33.80 -9.06
N SER A 199 11.01 35.02 -9.62
CA SER A 199 9.87 35.86 -9.97
C SER A 199 9.02 35.26 -11.10
N ASP A 200 9.62 34.58 -12.07
CA ASP A 200 8.88 33.96 -13.18
C ASP A 200 8.00 32.80 -12.69
N ASP A 201 8.52 32.02 -11.75
CA ASP A 201 7.78 30.92 -11.11
C ASP A 201 6.63 31.47 -10.21
N ASP A 202 6.81 32.64 -9.58
CA ASP A 202 5.77 33.32 -8.80
C ASP A 202 4.63 33.83 -9.71
N THR A 203 4.99 34.45 -10.84
CA THR A 203 4.02 34.90 -11.85
C THR A 203 3.24 33.72 -12.43
N LEU A 204 3.91 32.62 -12.78
CA LEU A 204 3.25 31.41 -13.28
C LEU A 204 2.26 30.82 -12.26
N LEU A 205 2.63 30.81 -10.98
CA LEU A 205 1.75 30.37 -9.90
C LEU A 205 0.53 31.29 -9.76
N LEU A 206 0.73 32.61 -9.82
CA LEU A 206 -0.35 33.60 -9.71
C LEU A 206 -1.35 33.48 -10.86
N LEU A 207 -0.87 33.37 -12.10
CA LEU A 207 -1.72 33.20 -13.29
C LEU A 207 -2.48 31.87 -13.24
N SER A 208 -1.81 30.78 -12.85
CA SER A 208 -2.46 29.48 -12.70
C SER A 208 -3.54 29.50 -11.62
N ARG A 209 -3.30 30.20 -10.52
CA ARG A 209 -4.28 30.42 -9.45
C ARG A 209 -5.51 31.18 -9.95
N SER A 210 -5.31 32.26 -10.72
CA SER A 210 -6.41 33.05 -11.31
C SER A 210 -7.35 32.15 -12.13
N GLN A 211 -6.80 31.36 -13.05
CA GLN A 211 -7.59 30.47 -13.91
C GLN A 211 -8.33 29.37 -13.15
N VAL A 212 -7.73 28.79 -12.10
CA VAL A 212 -8.39 27.77 -11.27
C VAL A 212 -9.56 28.36 -10.46
N LEU A 213 -9.44 29.61 -9.99
CA LEU A 213 -10.49 30.26 -9.22
C LEU A 213 -11.69 30.65 -10.08
N THR A 214 -11.45 31.05 -11.34
CA THR A 214 -12.48 31.44 -12.31
C THR A 214 -13.11 30.25 -13.05
N ALA A 215 -12.51 29.06 -12.98
CA ALA A 215 -13.01 27.85 -13.63
C ALA A 215 -14.45 27.51 -13.21
N ASN A 216 -15.30 27.26 -14.21
CA ASN A 216 -16.72 26.93 -14.08
C ASN A 216 -17.12 25.85 -15.11
N ALA A 217 -18.39 25.44 -15.14
CA ALA A 217 -18.87 24.40 -16.05
C ALA A 217 -18.68 24.74 -17.55
N GLN A 218 -18.64 26.03 -17.91
CA GLN A 218 -18.42 26.49 -19.29
C GLN A 218 -16.94 26.43 -19.69
N ALA A 219 -16.01 26.33 -18.73
CA ALA A 219 -14.57 26.32 -19.00
C ALA A 219 -14.11 25.12 -19.85
N LEU A 220 -14.87 24.00 -19.86
CA LEU A 220 -14.58 22.86 -20.72
C LEU A 220 -15.26 22.95 -22.10
N ALA A 221 -16.26 23.82 -22.25
CA ALA A 221 -17.01 23.99 -23.50
C ALA A 221 -16.37 25.04 -24.40
N ASP A 222 -15.84 26.12 -23.83
CA ASP A 222 -15.06 27.13 -24.55
C ASP A 222 -13.61 26.68 -24.72
N GLU A 223 -13.12 26.72 -25.96
CA GLU A 223 -11.76 26.27 -26.32
C GLU A 223 -10.68 27.08 -25.61
N SER A 224 -10.83 28.41 -25.58
CA SER A 224 -9.83 29.31 -24.99
C SER A 224 -9.73 29.13 -23.47
N SER A 225 -10.86 28.95 -22.79
CA SER A 225 -10.91 28.58 -21.37
C SER A 225 -10.37 27.17 -21.10
N ARG A 226 -10.58 26.22 -22.02
CA ARG A 226 -10.06 24.84 -21.88
C ARG A 226 -8.54 24.80 -21.98
N ILE A 227 -7.95 25.49 -22.96
CA ILE A 227 -6.49 25.57 -23.15
C ILE A 227 -5.84 26.18 -21.90
N SER A 228 -6.35 27.33 -21.46
CA SER A 228 -5.81 28.02 -20.27
C SER A 228 -5.97 27.21 -18.98
N LEU A 229 -7.09 26.52 -18.77
CA LEU A 229 -7.28 25.64 -17.62
C LEU A 229 -6.30 24.46 -17.63
N LEU A 230 -6.12 23.78 -18.77
CA LEU A 230 -5.16 22.67 -18.88
C LEU A 230 -3.72 23.16 -18.68
N ALA A 231 -3.36 24.31 -19.23
CA ALA A 231 -2.06 24.93 -19.01
C ALA A 231 -1.84 25.30 -17.53
N ALA A 232 -2.85 25.84 -16.85
CA ALA A 232 -2.78 26.14 -15.41
C ALA A 232 -2.54 24.87 -14.59
N LEU A 233 -3.29 23.79 -14.88
CA LEU A 233 -3.13 22.51 -14.19
C LEU A 233 -1.78 21.85 -14.48
N GLU A 234 -1.30 21.93 -15.72
CA GLU A 234 0.02 21.45 -16.08
C GLU A 234 1.12 22.23 -15.35
N ALA A 235 1.06 23.57 -15.36
CA ALA A 235 1.97 24.43 -14.62
C ALA A 235 2.01 24.06 -13.13
N LEU A 236 0.84 23.90 -12.50
CA LEU A 236 0.73 23.49 -11.10
C LEU A 236 1.28 22.08 -10.85
N SER A 237 1.15 21.15 -11.80
CA SER A 237 1.74 19.81 -11.67
C SER A 237 3.27 19.89 -11.58
N TYR A 238 3.90 20.76 -12.37
CA TYR A 238 5.34 21.00 -12.28
C TYR A 238 5.73 21.77 -11.01
N LEU A 239 5.02 22.86 -10.68
CA LEU A 239 5.31 23.66 -9.49
C LEU A 239 5.15 22.86 -8.20
N SER A 240 4.17 21.94 -8.16
CA SER A 240 3.96 21.02 -7.03
C SER A 240 4.99 19.90 -6.96
N SER A 241 5.62 19.51 -8.07
CA SER A 241 6.77 18.57 -8.06
C SER A 241 8.09 19.21 -7.61
N GLY A 242 8.15 20.55 -7.60
CA GLY A 242 9.33 21.32 -7.24
C GLY A 242 9.61 21.40 -5.72
N PRO A 243 10.38 22.41 -5.30
CA PRO A 243 10.84 22.55 -3.91
C PRO A 243 9.68 22.60 -2.90
N PRO A 244 9.89 22.14 -1.64
CA PRO A 244 8.86 22.16 -0.60
C PRO A 244 8.19 23.52 -0.37
N SER A 245 8.93 24.63 -0.56
CA SER A 245 8.38 25.99 -0.45
C SER A 245 7.19 26.24 -1.38
N ARG A 246 7.22 25.69 -2.60
CA ARG A 246 6.13 25.81 -3.58
C ARG A 246 4.90 25.03 -3.16
N LYS A 247 5.10 23.81 -2.66
CA LYS A 247 4.03 22.97 -2.12
C LYS A 247 3.34 23.66 -0.93
N ASP A 248 4.13 24.31 -0.08
CA ASP A 248 3.62 25.06 1.08
C ASP A 248 2.84 26.30 0.66
N LEU A 249 3.28 27.06 -0.35
CA LEU A 249 2.52 28.19 -0.90
C LEU A 249 1.14 27.75 -1.40
N ILE A 250 1.08 26.67 -2.19
CA ILE A 250 -0.19 26.11 -2.70
C ILE A 250 -1.10 25.69 -1.55
N ALA A 251 -0.55 25.02 -0.53
CA ALA A 251 -1.34 24.50 0.57
C ALA A 251 -1.75 25.53 1.63
N ASN A 252 -1.00 26.62 1.77
CA ASN A 252 -1.31 27.72 2.69
C ASN A 252 -2.44 28.61 2.15
N ASP A 253 -2.65 28.64 0.83
CA ASP A 253 -3.76 29.35 0.20
C ASP A 253 -5.05 28.49 0.26
N ALA A 254 -5.81 28.65 1.35
CA ALA A 254 -7.04 27.91 1.57
C ALA A 254 -8.09 28.05 0.44
N PRO A 255 -8.46 29.27 -0.06
CA PRO A 255 -9.44 29.39 -1.12
C PRO A 255 -8.96 28.77 -2.43
N PHE A 256 -7.66 28.86 -2.75
CA PHE A 256 -7.10 28.19 -3.91
C PHE A 256 -7.15 26.66 -3.79
N LEU A 257 -6.74 26.11 -2.65
CA LEU A 257 -6.77 24.66 -2.40
C LEU A 257 -8.20 24.09 -2.40
N GLN A 258 -9.16 24.83 -1.83
CA GLN A 258 -10.58 24.49 -1.88
C GLN A 258 -11.12 24.53 -3.31
N ALA A 259 -10.72 25.51 -4.12
CA ALA A 259 -11.12 25.57 -5.53
C ALA A 259 -10.56 24.39 -6.35
N LEU A 260 -9.31 23.99 -6.11
CA LEU A 260 -8.71 22.79 -6.70
C LEU A 260 -9.50 21.52 -6.35
N CYS A 261 -9.85 21.35 -5.07
CA CYS A 261 -10.62 20.17 -4.62
C CYS A 261 -12.08 20.19 -5.12
N ALA A 262 -12.72 21.36 -5.20
CA ALA A 262 -14.08 21.50 -5.72
C ALA A 262 -14.17 21.42 -7.25
N MET A 263 -13.04 21.38 -7.96
CA MET A 263 -12.99 21.47 -9.43
C MET A 263 -13.83 20.42 -10.15
N PRO A 264 -13.83 19.11 -9.80
CA PRO A 264 -14.68 18.14 -10.48
C PRO A 264 -16.17 18.49 -10.39
N GLY A 265 -16.62 19.08 -9.27
CA GLY A 265 -18.00 19.54 -9.10
C GLY A 265 -18.30 20.79 -9.93
N LYS A 266 -17.40 21.79 -9.90
CA LYS A 266 -17.53 23.03 -10.67
C LYS A 266 -17.58 22.79 -12.19
N LEU A 267 -16.85 21.79 -12.68
CA LEU A 267 -16.81 21.42 -14.10
C LEU A 267 -17.98 20.53 -14.54
N GLY A 268 -18.95 20.25 -13.66
CA GLY A 268 -20.09 19.37 -13.96
C GLY A 268 -19.69 17.91 -14.16
N GLN A 269 -18.52 17.49 -13.66
CA GLN A 269 -18.00 16.13 -13.80
C GLN A 269 -18.34 15.21 -12.60
N GLN A 270 -19.15 15.70 -11.65
CA GLN A 270 -19.60 14.95 -10.49
C GLN A 270 -21.03 14.44 -10.64
N LYS A 271 -21.23 13.15 -10.36
CA LYS A 271 -22.57 12.58 -10.09
C LYS A 271 -22.99 12.98 -8.68
N ASN A 272 -24.21 13.51 -8.51
CA ASN A 272 -24.77 13.81 -7.18
C ASN A 272 -24.71 12.57 -6.28
N ARG A 273 -24.12 12.71 -5.09
CA ARG A 273 -24.08 11.64 -4.07
C ARG A 273 -24.85 12.08 -2.84
N ARG A 274 -25.63 11.16 -2.27
CA ARG A 274 -26.16 11.30 -0.91
C ARG A 274 -25.03 10.99 0.09
N ALA A 275 -24.94 11.76 1.16
CA ALA A 275 -23.96 11.53 2.23
C ALA A 275 -24.08 10.09 2.79
N VAL A 276 -22.95 9.45 3.06
CA VAL A 276 -22.87 8.06 3.58
C VAL A 276 -23.48 7.95 4.98
N PHE A 277 -23.59 9.05 5.70
CA PHE A 277 -24.24 9.13 7.01
C PHE A 277 -25.45 10.08 6.92
N PRO A 278 -26.66 9.65 7.33
CA PRO A 278 -27.78 10.56 7.46
C PRO A 278 -27.46 11.63 8.52
N SER A 279 -27.62 12.90 8.16
CA SER A 279 -27.62 14.01 9.10
C SER A 279 -28.70 13.76 10.15
N ARG A 280 -28.38 13.94 11.44
CA ARG A 280 -29.27 13.69 12.60
C ARG A 280 -30.52 14.60 12.70
N GLY A 281 -30.99 15.19 11.61
CA GLY A 281 -32.20 16.01 11.61
C GLY A 281 -32.83 16.06 10.23
N GLY A 282 -34.00 15.44 10.07
CA GLY A 282 -34.85 15.60 8.90
C GLY A 282 -35.56 14.32 8.45
N ASP A 283 -36.82 14.21 8.87
CA ASP A 283 -37.93 13.39 8.37
C ASP A 283 -37.89 11.85 8.43
N GLU A 284 -38.87 11.29 9.15
CA GLU A 284 -39.17 9.86 9.33
C GLU A 284 -39.80 9.22 8.07
N GLY A 285 -39.11 9.29 6.93
CA GLY A 285 -39.59 8.75 5.65
C GLY A 285 -38.67 7.66 5.07
N LYS A 286 -39.08 6.38 5.21
CA LYS A 286 -38.57 5.17 4.51
C LYS A 286 -37.05 5.11 4.26
N ALA A 287 -36.31 4.56 5.21
CA ALA A 287 -34.92 4.16 5.03
C ALA A 287 -34.78 3.00 4.03
N SER A 288 -34.49 3.32 2.76
CA SER A 288 -33.94 2.37 1.80
C SER A 288 -32.43 2.20 2.05
N SER A 289 -31.95 0.96 2.00
CA SER A 289 -30.56 0.58 2.27
C SER A 289 -29.59 1.33 1.35
N SER A 290 -28.47 1.84 1.90
CA SER A 290 -27.36 2.44 1.14
C SER A 290 -26.60 1.45 0.23
N TYR A 291 -27.07 0.19 0.17
CA TYR A 291 -26.55 -0.90 -0.65
C TYR A 291 -27.55 -1.36 -1.72
N GLN A 292 -28.78 -0.83 -1.74
CA GLN A 292 -29.62 -0.87 -2.93
C GLN A 292 -29.26 0.33 -3.81
N MET A 293 -28.57 0.04 -4.91
CA MET A 293 -28.30 1.03 -5.95
C MET A 293 -29.65 1.50 -6.52
N ASP A 294 -29.86 2.81 -6.46
CA ASP A 294 -31.05 3.46 -6.98
C ASP A 294 -31.13 3.27 -8.50
N SER A 295 -32.17 2.58 -8.98
CA SER A 295 -32.43 2.39 -10.41
C SER A 295 -32.78 3.71 -11.12
N THR A 296 -32.97 4.80 -10.36
CA THR A 296 -33.24 6.15 -10.87
C THR A 296 -31.99 6.92 -11.30
N LEU A 297 -30.76 6.41 -11.04
CA LEU A 297 -29.51 6.95 -11.58
C LEU A 297 -29.36 6.75 -13.11
N SER A 298 -30.28 6.02 -13.74
CA SER A 298 -30.31 5.79 -15.19
C SER A 298 -30.83 6.97 -16.01
N LYS A 299 -31.34 8.04 -15.36
CA LYS A 299 -31.79 9.27 -16.03
C LYS A 299 -30.94 10.46 -15.64
N ALA A 300 -29.68 10.46 -16.08
CA ALA A 300 -28.85 11.66 -16.09
C ALA A 300 -28.53 12.04 -17.54
N ASP A 301 -29.59 12.39 -18.29
CA ASP A 301 -29.45 13.12 -19.55
C ASP A 301 -28.86 14.50 -19.23
N GLY A 302 -27.54 14.66 -19.40
CA GLY A 302 -26.89 15.98 -19.31
C GLY A 302 -25.52 16.07 -18.63
N LEU A 303 -24.94 14.99 -18.09
CA LEU A 303 -23.56 15.02 -17.55
C LEU A 303 -22.53 14.98 -18.70
N ALA A 304 -21.65 15.99 -18.75
CA ALA A 304 -20.52 15.99 -19.67
C ALA A 304 -19.58 14.81 -19.36
N PRO A 305 -18.99 14.17 -20.38
CA PRO A 305 -18.04 13.07 -20.17
C PRO A 305 -16.85 13.53 -19.32
N ALA A 306 -16.38 12.65 -18.44
CA ALA A 306 -15.21 12.89 -17.60
C ALA A 306 -13.97 13.21 -18.43
N ASP A 307 -13.38 14.39 -18.24
CA ASP A 307 -12.11 14.77 -18.89
C ASP A 307 -10.94 14.15 -18.13
N THR A 308 -10.38 13.08 -18.68
CA THR A 308 -9.28 12.34 -18.05
C THR A 308 -7.99 13.15 -17.93
N SER A 309 -7.79 14.18 -18.76
CA SER A 309 -6.58 15.03 -18.74
C SER A 309 -6.61 15.94 -17.51
N VAL A 310 -7.74 16.62 -17.28
CA VAL A 310 -7.98 17.42 -16.07
C VAL A 310 -7.86 16.56 -14.83
N GLN A 311 -8.49 15.37 -14.83
CA GLN A 311 -8.47 14.45 -13.70
C GLN A 311 -7.06 13.94 -13.38
N TYR A 312 -6.27 13.64 -14.42
CA TYR A 312 -4.89 13.23 -14.25
C TYR A 312 -4.05 14.35 -13.64
N ALA A 313 -4.06 15.55 -14.24
CA ALA A 313 -3.31 16.70 -13.73
C ALA A 313 -3.70 17.05 -12.28
N LEU A 314 -5.01 17.08 -11.98
CA LEU A 314 -5.51 17.31 -10.62
C LEU A 314 -5.02 16.24 -9.64
N SER A 315 -5.12 14.96 -10.00
CA SER A 315 -4.65 13.85 -9.15
C SER A 315 -3.14 13.91 -8.91
N THR A 316 -2.36 14.34 -9.90
CA THR A 316 -0.90 14.52 -9.81
C THR A 316 -0.53 15.67 -8.88
N ILE A 317 -1.20 16.82 -8.99
CA ILE A 317 -1.01 17.95 -8.06
C ILE A 317 -1.30 17.49 -6.63
N ILE A 318 -2.46 16.85 -6.41
CA ILE A 318 -2.84 16.35 -5.08
C ILE A 318 -1.78 15.37 -4.56
N LEU A 319 -1.37 14.40 -5.38
CA LEU A 319 -0.34 13.42 -5.02
C LEU A 319 0.95 14.12 -4.57
N ASN A 320 1.44 15.10 -5.34
CA ASN A 320 2.66 15.83 -5.05
C ASN A 320 2.58 16.62 -3.72
N LEU A 321 1.40 17.17 -3.39
CA LEU A 321 1.18 17.87 -2.13
C LEU A 321 1.19 16.92 -0.93
N VAL A 322 0.57 15.75 -1.06
CA VAL A 322 0.43 14.80 0.07
C VAL A 322 1.56 13.77 0.15
N ALA A 323 2.51 13.78 -0.80
CA ALA A 323 3.57 12.79 -0.89
C ALA A 323 4.53 12.85 0.31
N TYR A 324 4.75 11.68 0.91
CA TYR A 324 5.83 11.48 1.88
C TYR A 324 7.08 11.01 1.12
N PRO A 325 8.28 11.47 1.52
CA PRO A 325 9.52 10.95 0.97
C PRO A 325 9.63 9.44 1.26
N PRO A 326 10.21 8.64 0.35
CA PRO A 326 10.41 7.23 0.58
C PRO A 326 11.26 7.01 1.84
N ALA A 327 10.89 6.02 2.65
CA ALA A 327 11.65 5.67 3.84
C ALA A 327 12.96 5.00 3.41
N LEU A 328 14.07 5.72 3.54
CA LEU A 328 15.40 5.22 3.21
C LEU A 328 15.92 4.29 4.31
N THR A 329 16.55 3.17 3.92
CA THR A 329 17.24 2.27 4.84
C THR A 329 18.44 2.95 5.51
N GLY A 330 18.99 2.36 6.58
CA GLY A 330 20.19 2.90 7.24
C GLY A 330 21.37 3.05 6.28
N GLU A 331 21.58 2.05 5.42
CA GLU A 331 22.60 2.04 4.38
C GLU A 331 22.31 3.06 3.28
N GLU A 332 21.06 3.20 2.84
CA GLU A 332 20.67 4.21 1.86
C GLU A 332 20.84 5.62 2.40
N LYS A 333 20.53 5.85 3.68
CA LYS A 333 20.81 7.12 4.37
C LYS A 333 22.30 7.41 4.40
N GLN A 334 23.14 6.41 4.70
CA GLN A 334 24.59 6.56 4.66
C GLN A 334 25.11 6.79 3.24
N MET A 335 24.60 6.07 2.24
CA MET A 335 24.95 6.24 0.84
C MET A 335 24.53 7.61 0.31
N GLN A 336 23.36 8.10 0.72
CA GLN A 336 22.90 9.45 0.39
C GLN A 336 23.75 10.52 1.08
N LYS A 337 24.15 10.30 2.35
CA LYS A 337 25.08 11.17 3.07
C LYS A 337 26.48 11.16 2.43
N LEU A 338 26.95 10.02 1.95
CA LEU A 338 28.22 9.88 1.23
C LEU A 338 28.15 10.55 -0.15
N LYS A 339 27.05 10.38 -0.90
CA LYS A 339 26.78 11.10 -2.15
C LYS A 339 26.74 12.61 -1.91
N ALA A 340 26.08 13.05 -0.83
CA ALA A 340 26.05 14.45 -0.41
C ALA A 340 27.46 14.99 -0.10
N MET A 341 28.26 14.25 0.66
CA MET A 341 29.66 14.62 0.97
C MET A 341 30.56 14.60 -0.27
N ALA A 342 30.34 13.68 -1.21
CA ALA A 342 31.08 13.61 -2.47
C ALA A 342 30.73 14.79 -3.39
N ASN A 343 29.46 15.15 -3.49
CA ASN A 343 29.00 16.32 -4.23
C ASN A 343 29.49 17.63 -3.59
N ALA A 344 29.52 17.71 -2.26
CA ALA A 344 30.10 18.86 -1.53
C ALA A 344 31.62 19.00 -1.78
N LYS A 345 32.36 17.88 -1.83
CA LYS A 345 33.80 17.90 -2.17
C LYS A 345 34.09 18.24 -3.63
N GLN A 346 33.19 17.91 -4.55
CA GLN A 346 33.28 18.36 -5.95
C GLN A 346 33.06 19.88 -6.08
N GLN A 347 32.23 20.47 -5.23
CA GLN A 347 32.03 21.92 -5.16
C GLN A 347 33.26 22.68 -4.64
N GLU A 348 34.06 22.10 -3.74
CA GLU A 348 35.27 22.73 -3.20
C GLU A 348 36.45 22.80 -4.21
N LYS A 349 36.45 21.99 -5.27
CA LYS A 349 37.58 21.91 -6.23
C LYS A 349 37.39 22.67 -7.55
N GLY A 350 36.39 23.54 -7.64
CA GLY A 350 36.35 24.61 -8.64
C GLY A 350 35.25 24.45 -9.70
N GLN A 351 34.20 25.25 -9.54
CA GLN A 351 33.57 26.10 -10.58
C GLN A 351 32.40 26.83 -9.92
N GLY A 352 32.47 28.16 -9.89
CA GLY A 352 31.38 29.00 -9.42
C GLY A 352 30.18 28.86 -10.37
N GLY A 353 29.21 28.05 -9.98
CA GLY A 353 27.92 27.89 -10.64
C GLY A 353 26.84 27.81 -9.57
N GLN A 354 25.81 28.65 -9.72
CA GLN A 354 24.75 28.89 -8.75
C GLN A 354 24.19 27.60 -8.12
N SER A 355 24.02 27.67 -6.81
CA SER A 355 23.45 26.65 -5.93
C SER A 355 22.11 26.13 -6.43
N ALA A 356 22.05 24.86 -6.83
CA ALA A 356 20.82 24.08 -6.65
C ALA A 356 20.67 23.84 -5.15
N PRO A 357 19.57 24.26 -4.49
CA PRO A 357 19.34 23.94 -3.10
C PRO A 357 19.37 22.43 -2.97
N GLN A 358 20.34 21.91 -2.22
CA GLN A 358 20.36 20.52 -1.82
C GLN A 358 19.06 20.27 -1.06
N GLU A 359 18.14 19.49 -1.64
CA GLU A 359 16.84 19.19 -1.04
C GLU A 359 17.09 18.49 0.30
N GLU A 360 17.10 19.26 1.39
CA GLU A 360 16.93 18.73 2.73
C GLU A 360 15.63 17.93 2.71
N ALA A 361 15.73 16.65 3.09
CA ALA A 361 14.58 15.77 3.18
C ALA A 361 13.49 16.46 4.01
N GLU A 362 12.33 16.70 3.38
CA GLU A 362 11.27 17.48 3.99
C GLU A 362 10.81 16.80 5.30
N PRO A 363 10.79 17.52 6.43
CA PRO A 363 10.39 16.93 7.71
C PRO A 363 8.92 16.49 7.65
N SER A 364 8.62 15.30 8.18
CA SER A 364 7.28 14.71 8.19
C SER A 364 6.21 15.64 8.80
N ALA A 365 6.58 16.48 9.77
CA ALA A 365 5.68 17.44 10.40
C ALA A 365 5.12 18.51 9.41
N LYS A 366 5.90 18.94 8.42
CA LYS A 366 5.42 19.89 7.39
C LYS A 366 4.44 19.21 6.45
N ILE A 367 4.74 17.97 6.05
CA ILE A 367 3.88 17.15 5.21
C ILE A 367 2.55 16.86 5.93
N ASP A 368 2.60 16.48 7.21
CA ASP A 368 1.43 16.32 8.06
C ASP A 368 0.54 17.58 8.08
N ALA A 369 1.15 18.77 8.25
CA ALA A 369 0.42 20.03 8.22
C ALA A 369 -0.22 20.29 6.84
N ARG A 370 0.48 19.94 5.76
CA ARG A 370 -0.03 20.05 4.38
C ARG A 370 -1.21 19.11 4.14
N VAL A 371 -1.07 17.86 4.55
CA VAL A 371 -2.12 16.84 4.45
C VAL A 371 -3.36 17.24 5.25
N ASN A 372 -3.17 17.79 6.45
CA ASN A 372 -4.28 18.30 7.26
C ASN A 372 -5.05 19.44 6.57
N LYS A 373 -4.35 20.37 5.91
CA LYS A 373 -4.97 21.45 5.13
C LYS A 373 -5.72 20.90 3.91
N ALA A 374 -5.13 19.96 3.18
CA ALA A 374 -5.79 19.29 2.07
C ALA A 374 -7.05 18.53 2.51
N MET A 375 -7.01 17.85 3.65
CA MET A 375 -8.18 17.18 4.25
C MET A 375 -9.28 18.16 4.63
N GLN A 376 -8.95 19.36 5.11
CA GLN A 376 -9.93 20.43 5.37
C GLN A 376 -10.50 21.04 4.08
N ALA A 377 -9.74 21.02 2.99
CA ALA A 377 -10.18 21.54 1.68
C ALA A 377 -11.06 20.55 0.87
N GLY A 378 -11.30 19.33 1.37
CA GLY A 378 -12.14 18.34 0.68
C GLY A 378 -11.39 17.40 -0.28
N VAL A 379 -10.08 17.20 -0.07
CA VAL A 379 -9.27 16.31 -0.93
C VAL A 379 -9.80 14.86 -0.95
N ALA A 380 -10.35 14.37 0.17
CA ALA A 380 -10.90 13.03 0.26
C ALA A 380 -12.09 12.83 -0.70
N ASP A 381 -13.08 13.73 -0.66
CA ASP A 381 -14.24 13.69 -1.55
C ASP A 381 -13.83 13.80 -3.02
N THR A 382 -12.83 14.65 -3.29
CA THR A 382 -12.24 14.84 -4.62
C THR A 382 -11.67 13.52 -5.15
N LEU A 383 -10.78 12.88 -4.41
CA LEU A 383 -10.14 11.62 -4.84
C LEU A 383 -11.18 10.50 -5.03
N VAL A 384 -12.14 10.36 -4.11
CA VAL A 384 -13.22 9.35 -4.25
C VAL A 384 -14.13 9.68 -5.45
N SER A 385 -14.32 10.95 -5.78
CA SER A 385 -15.00 11.38 -7.01
C SER A 385 -14.24 10.94 -8.26
N LEU A 386 -12.93 11.17 -8.29
CA LEU A 386 -12.07 10.79 -9.42
C LEU A 386 -12.06 9.27 -9.65
N VAL A 387 -12.08 8.46 -8.59
CA VAL A 387 -12.12 6.98 -8.72
C VAL A 387 -13.40 6.51 -9.40
N LEU A 388 -14.53 7.11 -9.06
CA LEU A 388 -15.87 6.65 -9.45
C LEU A 388 -16.49 7.50 -10.59
N SER A 389 -15.66 8.21 -11.36
CA SER A 389 -16.09 9.05 -12.48
C SER A 389 -16.41 8.26 -13.76
N GLY A 390 -16.46 6.92 -13.73
CA GLY A 390 -16.79 6.10 -14.88
C GLY A 390 -18.25 6.26 -15.37
N GLY A 391 -18.42 6.32 -16.69
CA GLY A 391 -19.69 6.41 -17.42
C GLY A 391 -20.53 5.12 -17.41
N VAL A 392 -21.70 5.19 -18.06
CA VAL A 392 -22.88 4.32 -17.86
C VAL A 392 -22.77 2.96 -18.57
N ASP A 393 -22.54 1.90 -17.79
CA ASP A 393 -23.14 0.59 -18.06
C ASP A 393 -24.02 0.25 -16.85
N ALA A 394 -25.34 0.32 -17.03
CA ALA A 394 -26.32 0.01 -15.99
C ALA A 394 -26.28 -1.46 -15.52
N SER A 395 -25.47 -2.30 -16.17
CA SER A 395 -25.25 -3.71 -15.81
C SER A 395 -24.09 -3.95 -14.85
N ASN A 396 -23.15 -3.01 -14.70
CA ASN A 396 -21.96 -3.15 -13.83
C ASN A 396 -21.86 -2.00 -12.82
N SER A 397 -22.17 -2.30 -11.55
CA SER A 397 -22.36 -1.30 -10.48
C SER A 397 -21.09 -0.59 -9.97
N THR A 398 -19.94 -0.74 -10.65
CA THR A 398 -18.67 -0.09 -10.30
C THR A 398 -17.95 0.40 -11.56
N ALA A 399 -18.49 1.44 -12.20
CA ALA A 399 -17.80 2.15 -13.26
C ALA A 399 -16.64 2.96 -12.66
N LEU A 400 -15.44 2.36 -12.66
CA LEU A 400 -14.20 3.02 -12.31
C LEU A 400 -13.81 4.05 -13.37
N ASN A 401 -12.92 4.98 -13.00
CA ASN A 401 -12.27 5.85 -13.96
C ASN A 401 -11.65 5.04 -15.12
N PRO A 402 -11.90 5.41 -16.39
CA PRO A 402 -11.39 4.67 -17.53
C PRO A 402 -9.85 4.74 -17.64
N SER A 403 -9.23 5.80 -17.11
CA SER A 403 -7.77 5.97 -17.16
C SER A 403 -7.08 5.17 -16.05
N THR A 404 -6.22 4.22 -16.44
CA THR A 404 -5.30 3.51 -15.53
C THR A 404 -4.38 4.49 -14.80
N ALA A 405 -3.84 5.49 -15.50
CA ALA A 405 -2.92 6.47 -14.92
C ALA A 405 -3.57 7.29 -13.80
N VAL A 406 -4.84 7.70 -13.98
CA VAL A 406 -5.60 8.39 -12.92
C VAL A 406 -5.81 7.45 -11.73
N ARG A 407 -6.21 6.20 -11.97
CA ARG A 407 -6.43 5.20 -10.90
C ARG A 407 -5.18 4.94 -10.07
N ASP A 408 -4.02 4.80 -10.72
CA ASP A 408 -2.76 4.54 -10.03
C ASP A 408 -2.29 5.78 -9.24
N THR A 409 -2.42 6.98 -9.83
CA THR A 409 -2.08 8.25 -9.16
C THR A 409 -2.96 8.49 -7.93
N VAL A 410 -4.28 8.29 -8.07
CA VAL A 410 -5.22 8.40 -6.96
C VAL A 410 -4.98 7.32 -5.89
N SER A 411 -4.61 6.10 -6.28
CA SER A 411 -4.26 5.04 -5.33
C SER A 411 -3.06 5.44 -4.46
N ASN A 412 -2.04 6.05 -5.05
CA ASN A 412 -0.88 6.58 -4.30
C ASN A 412 -1.26 7.77 -3.42
N ALA A 413 -2.11 8.68 -3.90
CA ALA A 413 -2.57 9.81 -3.10
C ALA A 413 -3.37 9.32 -1.88
N LEU A 414 -4.28 8.35 -2.05
CA LEU A 414 -5.02 7.73 -0.95
C LEU A 414 -4.10 7.01 0.04
N LEU A 415 -3.06 6.31 -0.44
CA LEU A 415 -2.04 5.70 0.43
C LEU A 415 -1.34 6.75 1.29
N ASN A 416 -0.93 7.88 0.70
CA ASN A 416 -0.29 8.97 1.41
C ASN A 416 -1.20 9.63 2.46
N LEU A 417 -2.50 9.77 2.16
CA LEU A 417 -3.50 10.24 3.14
C LEU A 417 -3.69 9.28 4.32
N THR A 418 -3.19 8.04 4.24
CA THR A 418 -3.24 7.07 5.33
C THR A 418 -1.90 6.88 6.05
N VAL A 419 -0.81 7.56 5.66
CA VAL A 419 0.51 7.38 6.30
C VAL A 419 0.48 7.69 7.79
N LYS A 420 0.02 8.89 8.16
CA LYS A 420 -0.15 9.27 9.56
C LYS A 420 -1.19 8.35 10.23
N GLN A 421 -0.84 7.79 11.38
CA GLN A 421 -1.73 6.98 12.22
C GLN A 421 -2.72 7.85 13.02
N ASP A 422 -3.38 8.79 12.34
CA ASP A 422 -4.39 9.66 12.94
C ASP A 422 -5.79 9.12 12.65
N LYS A 423 -6.49 8.74 13.73
CA LYS A 423 -7.86 8.23 13.68
C LYS A 423 -8.84 9.24 13.09
N GLN A 424 -8.69 10.54 13.36
CA GLN A 424 -9.58 11.57 12.82
C GLN A 424 -9.41 11.70 11.31
N GLN A 425 -8.17 11.78 10.83
CA GLN A 425 -7.86 11.89 9.42
C GLN A 425 -8.36 10.67 8.63
N ARG A 426 -8.00 9.46 9.07
CA ARG A 426 -8.46 8.20 8.45
C ARG A 426 -9.98 8.06 8.53
N GLY A 427 -10.61 8.58 9.60
CA GLY A 427 -12.07 8.60 9.77
C GLY A 427 -12.77 9.53 8.78
N ARG A 428 -12.24 10.73 8.52
CA ARG A 428 -12.75 11.64 7.48
C ARG A 428 -12.65 11.02 6.08
N LEU A 429 -11.53 10.35 5.78
CA LEU A 429 -11.38 9.62 4.52
C LEU A 429 -12.43 8.51 4.37
N ALA A 430 -12.68 7.75 5.45
CA ALA A 430 -13.74 6.74 5.45
C ALA A 430 -15.13 7.36 5.23
N GLN A 431 -15.42 8.50 5.88
CA GLN A 431 -16.69 9.22 5.74
C GLN A 431 -16.95 9.72 4.31
N ALA A 432 -15.91 10.17 3.61
CA ALA A 432 -15.96 10.56 2.20
C ALA A 432 -16.21 9.37 1.24
N GLY A 433 -16.29 8.13 1.75
CA GLY A 433 -16.43 6.91 0.94
C GLY A 433 -15.09 6.32 0.48
N GLY A 434 -13.97 6.69 1.10
CA GLY A 434 -12.64 6.20 0.78
C GLY A 434 -12.50 4.69 0.84
N ALA A 435 -13.16 4.03 1.80
CA ALA A 435 -13.16 2.57 1.92
C ALA A 435 -13.74 1.88 0.67
N LYS A 436 -14.86 2.39 0.13
CA LYS A 436 -15.50 1.87 -1.09
C LYS A 436 -14.62 2.11 -2.33
N ALA A 437 -14.02 3.30 -2.44
CA ALA A 437 -13.10 3.61 -3.53
C ALA A 437 -11.88 2.68 -3.52
N LEU A 438 -11.29 2.41 -2.34
CA LEU A 438 -10.15 1.52 -2.19
C LEU A 438 -10.50 0.06 -2.52
N VAL A 439 -11.68 -0.43 -2.16
CA VAL A 439 -12.16 -1.77 -2.57
C VAL A 439 -12.28 -1.86 -4.09
N ALA A 440 -12.85 -0.83 -4.74
CA ALA A 440 -13.00 -0.81 -6.19
C ALA A 440 -11.63 -0.76 -6.91
N LEU A 441 -10.70 0.09 -6.44
CA LEU A 441 -9.33 0.14 -6.95
C LEU A 441 -8.56 -1.17 -6.71
N SER A 442 -8.73 -1.80 -5.55
CA SER A 442 -8.06 -3.07 -5.22
C SER A 442 -8.59 -4.22 -6.09
N SER A 443 -9.89 -4.21 -6.41
CA SER A 443 -10.50 -5.16 -7.35
C SER A 443 -9.88 -5.05 -8.74
N ASP A 444 -9.67 -3.83 -9.22
CA ASP A 444 -9.00 -3.59 -10.49
C ASP A 444 -7.53 -4.01 -10.48
N VAL A 445 -6.79 -3.74 -9.40
CA VAL A 445 -5.40 -4.20 -9.26
C VAL A 445 -5.32 -5.74 -9.35
N ILE A 446 -6.21 -6.46 -8.65
CA ILE A 446 -6.28 -7.92 -8.74
C ILE A 446 -6.61 -8.39 -10.16
N ALA A 447 -7.57 -7.75 -10.83
CA ALA A 447 -7.92 -8.09 -12.22
C ALA A 447 -6.74 -7.87 -13.19
N ARG A 448 -5.98 -6.79 -13.00
CA ARG A 448 -4.77 -6.49 -13.79
C ARG A 448 -3.65 -7.50 -13.54
N LEU A 449 -3.42 -7.91 -12.29
CA LEU A 449 -2.46 -8.96 -11.94
C LEU A 449 -2.80 -10.28 -12.63
N LYS A 450 -4.08 -10.66 -12.64
CA LYS A 450 -4.58 -11.84 -13.34
C LYS A 450 -4.29 -11.76 -14.85
N GLN A 451 -4.66 -10.66 -15.50
CA GLN A 451 -4.45 -10.47 -16.94
C GLN A 451 -2.96 -10.51 -17.34
N GLN A 452 -2.08 -9.90 -16.54
CA GLN A 452 -0.64 -9.95 -16.79
C GLN A 452 -0.08 -11.37 -16.76
N ARG A 453 -0.61 -12.23 -15.88
CA ARG A 453 -0.21 -13.64 -15.81
C ARG A 453 -0.70 -14.42 -17.01
N GLU A 454 -1.97 -14.30 -17.38
CA GLU A 454 -2.55 -14.98 -18.55
C GLU A 454 -1.74 -14.66 -19.82
N ARG A 455 -1.38 -13.39 -20.03
CA ARG A 455 -0.50 -12.97 -21.13
C ARG A 455 0.90 -13.58 -21.08
N LYS A 456 1.51 -13.69 -19.89
CA LYS A 456 2.82 -14.35 -19.73
C LYS A 456 2.76 -15.85 -20.04
N GLN A 457 1.65 -16.53 -19.70
CA GLN A 457 1.45 -17.95 -20.02
C GLN A 457 1.20 -18.18 -21.52
N GLU A 458 0.43 -17.32 -22.18
CA GLU A 458 0.21 -17.39 -23.63
C GLU A 458 1.51 -17.13 -24.43
N ASN A 459 2.34 -16.19 -24.00
CA ASN A 459 3.61 -15.91 -24.66
C ASN A 459 4.67 -17.02 -24.46
N GLN A 460 4.60 -17.79 -23.37
CA GLN A 460 5.49 -18.94 -23.15
C GLN A 460 5.08 -20.18 -23.95
N SER A 461 3.81 -20.32 -24.32
CA SER A 461 3.32 -21.46 -25.12
C SER A 461 3.44 -21.27 -26.64
N LYS A 462 3.64 -20.04 -27.11
CA LYS A 462 3.87 -19.72 -28.54
C LYS A 462 5.35 -19.44 -28.84
N THR A 463 6.17 -20.48 -28.85
CA THR A 463 7.52 -20.41 -29.42
C THR A 463 7.42 -20.41 -30.96
N GLY A 464 7.32 -19.25 -31.62
CA GLY A 464 7.47 -19.23 -33.08
C GLY A 464 6.98 -18.04 -33.90
N SER A 465 6.32 -17.02 -33.35
CA SER A 465 5.90 -15.86 -34.15
C SER A 465 6.43 -14.55 -33.58
N THR A 466 6.88 -13.69 -34.49
CA THR A 466 7.52 -12.38 -34.28
C THR A 466 6.93 -11.58 -33.12
N PRO A 467 7.78 -10.99 -32.25
CA PRO A 467 7.31 -10.15 -31.15
C PRO A 467 6.66 -8.88 -31.70
N GLN A 468 5.35 -8.76 -31.54
CA GLN A 468 4.61 -7.52 -31.75
C GLN A 468 5.05 -6.51 -30.68
N PRO A 469 5.24 -5.21 -31.02
CA PRO A 469 5.81 -4.24 -30.09
C PRO A 469 4.92 -4.10 -28.85
N ALA A 470 5.43 -4.57 -27.71
CA ALA A 470 4.78 -4.42 -26.43
C ALA A 470 4.76 -2.94 -26.06
N SER A 471 3.58 -2.42 -25.69
CA SER A 471 3.46 -1.12 -25.02
C SER A 471 4.41 -1.07 -23.81
N ALA A 472 5.14 0.03 -23.62
CA ALA A 472 6.21 0.19 -22.62
C ALA A 472 5.84 -0.13 -21.15
N SER A 473 4.56 -0.31 -20.82
CA SER A 473 4.06 -0.70 -19.49
C SER A 473 3.86 -2.20 -19.25
N ALA A 474 4.13 -3.07 -20.24
CA ALA A 474 3.72 -4.48 -20.19
C ALA A 474 4.48 -5.38 -19.18
N GLY A 475 5.60 -4.90 -18.61
CA GLY A 475 6.46 -5.68 -17.72
C GLY A 475 6.35 -5.39 -16.21
N VAL A 476 5.79 -4.23 -15.83
CA VAL A 476 5.76 -3.77 -14.43
C VAL A 476 4.48 -4.26 -13.74
N PRO A 477 4.56 -4.98 -12.61
CA PRO A 477 3.37 -5.36 -11.86
C PRO A 477 2.61 -4.11 -11.37
N PRO A 478 1.26 -4.11 -11.38
CA PRO A 478 0.49 -2.98 -10.88
C PRO A 478 0.84 -2.70 -9.40
N PRO A 479 0.90 -1.42 -9.00
CA PRO A 479 1.25 -1.05 -7.63
C PRO A 479 0.18 -1.52 -6.64
N LEU A 480 0.62 -2.03 -5.49
CA LEU A 480 -0.27 -2.54 -4.42
C LEU A 480 -0.78 -1.42 -3.48
N SER A 481 -0.64 -0.15 -3.86
CA SER A 481 -0.91 1.01 -3.01
C SER A 481 -2.35 1.08 -2.50
N SER A 482 -3.33 0.68 -3.32
CA SER A 482 -4.74 0.64 -2.92
C SER A 482 -5.02 -0.45 -1.88
N LEU A 483 -4.40 -1.62 -2.01
CA LEU A 483 -4.51 -2.71 -1.03
C LEU A 483 -3.88 -2.29 0.29
N GLN A 484 -2.72 -1.64 0.24
CA GLN A 484 -2.03 -1.17 1.43
C GLN A 484 -2.80 -0.05 2.15
N ALA A 485 -3.36 0.92 1.40
CA ALA A 485 -4.21 1.96 1.97
C ALA A 485 -5.47 1.37 2.62
N LEU A 486 -6.06 0.33 2.01
CA LEU A 486 -7.19 -0.41 2.58
C LEU A 486 -6.80 -1.09 3.90
N ALA A 487 -5.65 -1.76 3.96
CA ALA A 487 -5.14 -2.37 5.18
C ALA A 487 -4.99 -1.33 6.31
N ARG A 488 -4.41 -0.16 6.03
CA ARG A 488 -4.27 0.92 7.02
C ARG A 488 -5.61 1.43 7.58
N LEU A 489 -6.65 1.49 6.75
CA LEU A 489 -7.99 1.83 7.23
C LEU A 489 -8.53 0.75 8.17
N CYS A 490 -8.42 -0.52 7.79
CA CYS A 490 -8.85 -1.68 8.61
C CYS A 490 -8.06 -1.84 9.91
N VAL A 491 -6.80 -1.38 9.96
CA VAL A 491 -6.02 -1.31 11.21
C VAL A 491 -6.60 -0.28 12.18
N THR A 492 -7.10 0.84 11.67
CA THR A 492 -7.50 2.01 12.50
C THR A 492 -8.95 1.95 12.96
N HIS A 493 -9.83 1.49 12.07
CA HIS A 493 -11.27 1.46 12.28
C HIS A 493 -11.75 0.02 12.14
N SER A 494 -12.74 -0.35 12.98
CA SER A 494 -13.37 -1.66 12.87
C SER A 494 -13.88 -1.88 11.44
N PRO A 495 -13.50 -2.99 10.78
CA PRO A 495 -13.99 -3.29 9.43
C PRO A 495 -15.52 -3.35 9.36
N ALA A 496 -16.19 -3.77 10.44
CA ALA A 496 -17.65 -3.75 10.52
C ALA A 496 -18.23 -2.32 10.42
N LEU A 497 -17.55 -1.29 10.96
CA LEU A 497 -17.97 0.10 10.80
C LEU A 497 -17.73 0.64 9.39
N LEU A 498 -16.64 0.21 8.74
CA LEU A 498 -16.28 0.66 7.39
C LEU A 498 -17.16 0.06 6.30
N PHE A 499 -17.57 -1.21 6.46
CA PHE A 499 -18.21 -1.99 5.40
C PHE A 499 -19.58 -2.57 5.77
N GLY A 500 -19.98 -2.55 7.03
CA GLY A 500 -21.17 -3.23 7.57
C GLY A 500 -22.52 -2.58 7.23
N GLY A 501 -22.50 -1.42 6.59
CA GLY A 501 -23.59 -0.98 5.74
C GLY A 501 -24.99 -0.99 6.29
N GLY A 502 -25.28 -0.12 7.27
CA GLY A 502 -26.61 0.03 7.89
C GLY A 502 -27.19 -1.24 8.54
N SER A 503 -26.50 -2.37 8.44
CA SER A 503 -26.96 -3.68 8.85
C SER A 503 -26.55 -3.88 10.30
N SER A 504 -27.50 -4.25 11.16
CA SER A 504 -27.21 -4.52 12.57
C SER A 504 -26.70 -5.95 12.78
N GLY A 505 -25.67 -6.11 13.61
CA GLY A 505 -25.23 -7.43 14.11
C GLY A 505 -24.39 -8.25 13.12
N SER A 506 -24.63 -9.57 13.06
CA SER A 506 -23.80 -10.56 12.33
C SER A 506 -23.73 -10.36 10.82
N SER A 507 -24.70 -9.66 10.21
CA SER A 507 -24.66 -9.33 8.78
C SER A 507 -23.59 -8.28 8.44
N ALA A 508 -23.21 -7.44 9.41
CA ALA A 508 -22.17 -6.43 9.22
C ALA A 508 -20.78 -7.06 9.17
N SER A 509 -20.52 -8.07 10.02
CA SER A 509 -19.23 -8.78 10.03
C SER A 509 -19.03 -9.60 8.76
N SER A 510 -20.05 -10.34 8.29
CA SER A 510 -19.95 -11.12 7.04
C SER A 510 -19.69 -10.24 5.81
N THR A 511 -20.37 -9.09 5.72
CA THR A 511 -20.16 -8.11 4.65
C THR A 511 -18.74 -7.53 4.70
N ALA A 512 -18.25 -7.18 5.91
CA ALA A 512 -16.89 -6.67 6.08
C ALA A 512 -15.82 -7.70 5.70
N VAL A 513 -16.00 -8.96 6.08
CA VAL A 513 -15.11 -10.06 5.70
C VAL A 513 -15.09 -10.21 4.18
N SER A 514 -16.25 -10.31 3.53
CA SER A 514 -16.34 -10.45 2.07
C SER A 514 -15.68 -9.29 1.32
N ALA A 515 -15.84 -8.06 1.82
CA ALA A 515 -15.32 -6.85 1.20
C ALA A 515 -13.81 -6.65 1.39
N THR A 516 -13.18 -7.25 2.40
CA THR A 516 -11.77 -6.96 2.76
C THR A 516 -10.84 -8.15 2.57
N LEU A 517 -11.30 -9.35 2.93
CA LEU A 517 -10.46 -10.54 3.03
C LEU A 517 -9.68 -10.85 1.73
N PRO A 518 -10.29 -10.83 0.53
CA PRO A 518 -9.54 -11.14 -0.70
C PRO A 518 -8.35 -10.21 -0.94
N PHE A 519 -8.48 -8.94 -0.57
CA PHE A 519 -7.45 -7.92 -0.78
C PHE A 519 -6.36 -7.99 0.28
N LEU A 520 -6.72 -8.23 1.54
CA LEU A 520 -5.74 -8.39 2.63
C LEU A 520 -4.94 -9.69 2.45
N THR A 521 -5.59 -10.78 2.04
CA THR A 521 -4.91 -12.04 1.70
C THR A 521 -3.96 -11.86 0.53
N ALA A 522 -4.36 -11.14 -0.52
CA ALA A 522 -3.47 -10.82 -1.63
C ALA A 522 -2.29 -9.95 -1.18
N LEU A 523 -2.52 -8.92 -0.37
CA LEU A 523 -1.45 -8.06 0.15
C LEU A 523 -0.45 -8.83 1.01
N TYR A 524 -0.92 -9.78 1.82
CA TYR A 524 -0.04 -10.57 2.69
C TYR A 524 0.77 -11.62 1.92
N LEU A 525 0.13 -12.38 1.02
CA LEU A 525 0.72 -13.57 0.39
C LEU A 525 1.40 -13.31 -0.96
N HIS A 526 1.15 -12.16 -1.61
CA HIS A 526 1.72 -11.89 -2.93
C HIS A 526 3.25 -11.72 -2.87
N LEU A 527 3.97 -12.27 -3.86
CA LEU A 527 5.43 -12.32 -3.87
C LEU A 527 6.08 -10.94 -3.91
N THR A 528 5.42 -9.94 -4.51
CA THR A 528 5.95 -8.57 -4.61
C THR A 528 5.64 -7.72 -3.39
N SER A 529 4.95 -8.26 -2.38
CA SER A 529 4.63 -7.52 -1.16
C SER A 529 5.87 -7.31 -0.33
N ASN A 530 6.15 -6.05 0.02
CA ASN A 530 7.27 -5.69 0.86
C ASN A 530 6.97 -5.97 2.36
N PRO A 531 7.98 -5.96 3.24
CA PRO A 531 7.81 -6.25 4.67
C PRO A 531 6.76 -5.35 5.36
N LEU A 532 6.73 -4.06 5.04
CA LEU A 532 5.76 -3.11 5.61
C LEU A 532 4.32 -3.47 5.20
N GLN A 533 4.11 -3.86 3.95
CA GLN A 533 2.80 -4.29 3.44
C GLN A 533 2.33 -5.56 4.12
N ARG A 534 3.22 -6.54 4.33
CA ARG A 534 2.89 -7.78 5.06
C ARG A 534 2.54 -7.49 6.52
N PHE A 535 3.32 -6.65 7.18
CA PHE A 535 3.03 -6.21 8.56
C PHE A 535 1.66 -5.54 8.68
N GLU A 536 1.36 -4.56 7.81
CA GLU A 536 0.07 -3.86 7.81
C GLU A 536 -1.09 -4.79 7.44
N ALA A 537 -0.87 -5.77 6.55
CA ALA A 537 -1.86 -6.79 6.24
C ALA A 537 -2.14 -7.71 7.43
N LEU A 538 -1.12 -8.15 8.18
CA LEU A 538 -1.30 -8.97 9.37
C LEU A 538 -2.11 -8.26 10.46
N LEU A 539 -1.82 -6.99 10.72
CA LEU A 539 -2.61 -6.19 11.67
C LEU A 539 -4.07 -6.04 11.21
N ALA A 540 -4.30 -5.79 9.91
CA ALA A 540 -5.65 -5.70 9.36
C ALA A 540 -6.40 -7.04 9.44
N LEU A 541 -5.74 -8.15 9.12
CA LEU A 541 -6.30 -9.51 9.21
C LEU A 541 -6.63 -9.87 10.66
N THR A 542 -5.81 -9.45 11.62
CA THR A 542 -6.06 -9.63 13.06
C THR A 542 -7.37 -8.96 13.47
N ASN A 543 -7.57 -7.71 13.05
CA ASN A 543 -8.81 -6.98 13.30
C ASN A 543 -10.04 -7.60 12.62
N VAL A 544 -9.87 -8.21 11.44
CA VAL A 544 -10.96 -8.94 10.75
C VAL A 544 -11.28 -10.23 11.49
N ALA A 545 -10.27 -11.01 11.89
CA ALA A 545 -10.44 -12.25 12.63
C ALA A 545 -11.12 -12.03 14.00
N SER A 546 -10.88 -10.88 14.64
CA SER A 546 -11.50 -10.53 15.93
C SER A 546 -12.98 -10.11 15.85
N LEU A 547 -13.59 -10.02 14.66
CA LEU A 547 -14.98 -9.56 14.53
C LEU A 547 -16.00 -10.60 15.03
N SER A 548 -15.77 -11.88 14.69
CA SER A 548 -16.59 -13.01 15.13
C SER A 548 -15.85 -14.33 14.88
N PRO A 549 -16.26 -15.44 15.52
CA PRO A 549 -15.69 -16.75 15.24
C PRO A 549 -15.76 -17.12 13.75
N GLU A 550 -16.87 -16.82 13.06
CA GLU A 550 -17.01 -17.04 11.60
C GLU A 550 -15.98 -16.28 10.79
N ALA A 551 -15.66 -15.03 11.18
CA ALA A 551 -14.64 -14.23 10.52
C ALA A 551 -13.24 -14.85 10.72
N GLY A 552 -12.94 -15.33 11.93
CA GLY A 552 -11.73 -16.10 12.22
C GLY A 552 -11.60 -17.33 11.31
N ARG A 553 -12.67 -18.13 11.19
CA ARG A 553 -12.71 -19.30 10.28
C ARG A 553 -12.49 -18.91 8.81
N ALA A 554 -13.10 -17.81 8.37
CA ALA A 554 -12.93 -17.31 7.01
C ALA A 554 -11.48 -16.87 6.75
N VAL A 555 -10.82 -16.24 7.72
CA VAL A 555 -9.40 -15.84 7.63
C VAL A 555 -8.49 -17.07 7.63
N ALA A 556 -8.71 -18.04 8.52
CA ALA A 556 -7.91 -19.27 8.60
C ALA A 556 -7.97 -20.08 7.29
N SER A 557 -9.17 -20.17 6.69
CA SER A 557 -9.38 -20.88 5.42
C SER A 557 -9.04 -20.05 4.17
N ALA A 558 -8.66 -18.78 4.32
CA ALA A 558 -8.40 -17.90 3.20
C ALA A 558 -7.15 -18.35 2.42
N LYS A 559 -7.28 -18.35 1.09
CA LYS A 559 -6.22 -18.74 0.17
C LYS A 559 -5.95 -17.62 -0.82
N LEU A 560 -4.69 -17.47 -1.20
CA LEU A 560 -4.34 -16.71 -2.37
C LEU A 560 -5.01 -17.38 -3.58
N ARG A 561 -5.80 -16.60 -4.33
CA ARG A 561 -6.46 -17.09 -5.54
C ARG A 561 -5.41 -17.76 -6.43
N ASP A 562 -5.74 -18.92 -7.00
CA ASP A 562 -4.78 -19.70 -7.82
C ASP A 562 -4.17 -18.87 -8.96
N GLU A 563 -4.95 -17.91 -9.44
CA GLU A 563 -4.61 -16.93 -10.47
C GLU A 563 -3.49 -15.95 -10.06
N LEU A 564 -3.25 -15.77 -8.75
CA LEU A 564 -2.25 -14.85 -8.17
C LEU A 564 -1.02 -15.58 -7.61
N LYS A 565 -0.99 -16.92 -7.62
CA LYS A 565 0.16 -17.70 -7.14
C LYS A 565 1.39 -17.48 -8.03
N GLY A 566 2.60 -17.41 -7.47
CA GLY A 566 3.84 -17.35 -8.25
C GLY A 566 3.98 -18.54 -9.23
N GLN A 567 4.68 -18.35 -10.35
CA GLN A 567 4.99 -19.46 -11.27
C GLN A 567 6.09 -20.34 -10.64
N LYS A 568 6.01 -21.67 -10.75
CA LYS A 568 7.16 -22.56 -10.50
C LYS A 568 8.21 -22.26 -11.56
N GLY A 569 9.25 -21.50 -11.24
CA GLY A 569 10.27 -21.15 -12.22
C GLY A 569 11.55 -20.55 -11.65
N GLY A 570 12.57 -21.38 -11.50
CA GLY A 570 13.98 -21.05 -11.74
C GLY A 570 14.75 -20.30 -10.66
N LEU A 571 15.71 -21.00 -10.05
CA LEU A 571 16.83 -20.57 -9.20
C LEU A 571 16.66 -20.55 -7.67
N ALA A 572 15.44 -20.63 -7.13
CA ALA A 572 15.21 -21.03 -5.73
C ALA A 572 13.84 -21.73 -5.59
N GLY A 573 13.86 -23.06 -5.47
CA GLY A 573 12.69 -23.93 -5.62
C GLY A 573 11.73 -23.99 -4.43
N GLY A 574 11.04 -22.91 -4.10
CA GLY A 574 9.92 -22.92 -3.14
C GLY A 574 8.66 -22.25 -3.70
N GLU A 575 7.51 -22.93 -3.68
CA GLU A 575 6.22 -22.25 -3.79
C GLU A 575 6.06 -21.36 -2.55
N GLY A 576 5.89 -20.05 -2.74
CA GLY A 576 5.53 -19.14 -1.64
C GLY A 576 4.22 -19.56 -0.98
N PRO A 577 3.94 -19.09 0.25
CA PRO A 577 2.77 -19.52 1.01
C PRO A 577 1.47 -19.25 0.25
N THR A 578 0.61 -20.27 0.15
CA THR A 578 -0.64 -20.18 -0.61
C THR A 578 -1.86 -19.91 0.25
N THR A 579 -1.77 -20.24 1.54
CA THR A 579 -2.82 -20.00 2.53
C THR A 579 -2.30 -19.06 3.62
N ILE A 580 -3.22 -18.42 4.34
CA ILE A 580 -2.84 -17.60 5.50
C ILE A 580 -2.06 -18.43 6.52
N LEU A 581 -2.48 -19.68 6.78
CA LEU A 581 -1.80 -20.55 7.74
C LEU A 581 -0.36 -20.92 7.31
N ASP A 582 -0.11 -21.17 6.02
CA ASP A 582 1.25 -21.38 5.51
C ASP A 582 2.11 -20.12 5.64
N GLY A 583 1.50 -18.95 5.39
CA GLY A 583 2.15 -17.66 5.55
C GLY A 583 2.52 -17.40 7.01
N LEU A 584 1.62 -17.70 7.94
CA LEU A 584 1.83 -17.56 9.38
C LEU A 584 2.94 -18.48 9.87
N GLU A 585 2.93 -19.75 9.46
CA GLU A 585 4.01 -20.68 9.77
C GLU A 585 5.36 -20.13 9.29
N SER A 586 5.44 -19.65 8.05
CA SER A 586 6.66 -19.02 7.53
C SER A 586 7.04 -17.76 8.31
N SER A 587 6.06 -16.93 8.68
CA SER A 587 6.29 -15.65 9.38
C SER A 587 6.70 -15.84 10.85
N ILE A 588 6.30 -16.95 11.48
CA ILE A 588 6.63 -17.25 12.86
C ILE A 588 7.97 -18.00 12.94
N LEU A 589 8.21 -18.92 12.00
CA LEU A 589 9.39 -19.81 12.02
C LEU A 589 10.62 -19.20 11.35
N LEU A 590 10.45 -18.43 10.25
CA LEU A 590 11.57 -18.08 9.34
C LEU A 590 11.80 -16.57 9.20
N GLU A 591 10.86 -15.72 9.61
CA GLU A 591 10.95 -14.27 9.39
C GLU A 591 11.84 -13.60 10.44
N GLY A 592 12.89 -12.92 9.98
CA GLY A 592 13.84 -12.18 10.82
C GLY A 592 13.32 -10.83 11.31
N ASN A 593 12.12 -10.38 10.89
CA ASN A 593 11.53 -9.12 11.32
C ASN A 593 10.60 -9.34 12.52
N ASP A 594 11.01 -8.84 13.68
CA ASP A 594 10.29 -9.02 14.96
C ASP A 594 8.86 -8.47 14.94
N MET A 595 8.63 -7.38 14.20
CA MET A 595 7.30 -6.77 14.10
C MET A 595 6.34 -7.64 13.28
N ILE A 596 6.84 -8.26 12.20
CA ILE A 596 6.05 -9.20 11.39
C ILE A 596 5.77 -10.46 12.19
N ARG A 597 6.80 -11.01 12.84
CA ARG A 597 6.66 -12.21 13.70
C ARG A 597 5.65 -11.97 14.81
N ARG A 598 5.72 -10.83 15.49
CA ARG A 598 4.72 -10.42 16.50
C ARG A 598 3.31 -10.35 15.91
N ALA A 599 3.11 -9.62 14.81
CA ALA A 599 1.79 -9.50 14.19
C ALA A 599 1.23 -10.86 13.73
N ALA A 600 2.10 -11.78 13.31
CA ALA A 600 1.73 -13.14 12.95
C ALA A 600 1.27 -13.96 14.16
N VAL A 601 1.95 -13.85 15.30
CA VAL A 601 1.55 -14.51 16.55
C VAL A 601 0.24 -13.94 17.10
N GLU A 602 0.06 -12.62 17.03
CA GLU A 602 -1.21 -11.95 17.39
C GLU A 602 -2.38 -12.46 16.53
N LEU A 603 -2.17 -12.58 15.21
CA LEU A 603 -3.16 -13.17 14.31
C LEU A 603 -3.43 -14.64 14.67
N LEU A 604 -2.37 -15.45 14.85
CA LEU A 604 -2.49 -16.87 15.21
C LEU A 604 -3.30 -17.06 16.49
N CYS A 605 -3.08 -16.24 17.52
CA CYS A 605 -3.82 -16.29 18.77
C CYS A 605 -5.34 -16.15 18.57
N ASN A 606 -5.78 -15.37 17.59
CA ASN A 606 -7.20 -15.29 17.22
C ASN A 606 -7.65 -16.49 16.37
N LEU A 607 -6.77 -17.02 15.51
CA LEU A 607 -7.12 -18.11 14.59
C LEU A 607 -7.15 -19.49 15.23
N VAL A 608 -6.40 -19.76 16.30
CA VAL A 608 -6.42 -21.08 16.97
C VAL A 608 -7.77 -21.45 17.61
N GLN A 609 -8.75 -20.54 17.59
CA GLN A 609 -10.15 -20.83 17.93
C GLN A 609 -10.90 -21.56 16.79
N ASP A 610 -10.39 -21.51 15.56
CA ASP A 610 -10.89 -22.29 14.43
C ASP A 610 -10.29 -23.70 14.42
N GLU A 611 -11.11 -24.70 14.12
CA GLU A 611 -10.71 -26.12 14.13
C GLU A 611 -9.56 -26.43 13.18
N THR A 612 -9.45 -25.76 12.03
CA THR A 612 -8.39 -26.05 11.06
C THR A 612 -7.04 -25.53 11.53
N ALA A 613 -7.01 -24.31 12.08
CA ALA A 613 -5.81 -23.75 12.68
C ALA A 613 -5.44 -24.51 13.96
N PHE A 614 -6.42 -24.85 14.79
CA PHE A 614 -6.23 -25.64 16.00
C PHE A 614 -5.59 -26.99 15.69
N ALA A 615 -6.17 -27.77 14.78
CA ALA A 615 -5.68 -29.11 14.46
C ALA A 615 -4.26 -29.12 13.88
N ARG A 616 -3.92 -28.12 13.05
CA ARG A 616 -2.59 -27.96 12.46
C ARG A 616 -1.53 -27.58 13.50
N TRP A 617 -1.86 -26.70 14.44
CA TRP A 617 -0.89 -26.22 15.44
C TRP A 617 -0.80 -27.11 16.68
N SER A 618 -1.84 -27.89 16.97
CA SER A 618 -1.85 -28.87 18.08
C SER A 618 -1.17 -30.19 17.73
N GLY A 619 -1.11 -30.55 16.44
CA GLY A 619 -0.61 -31.85 15.97
C GLY A 619 -1.70 -32.87 15.67
N GLU A 620 -2.99 -32.51 15.81
CA GLU A 620 -4.11 -33.40 15.49
C GLU A 620 -4.16 -33.76 14.00
N GLU A 621 -3.83 -32.82 13.11
CA GLU A 621 -3.78 -33.06 11.67
C GLU A 621 -2.73 -34.13 11.32
N GLU A 622 -1.50 -34.02 11.84
CA GLU A 622 -0.43 -34.99 11.60
C GLU A 622 -0.75 -36.37 12.20
N ASN A 623 -1.40 -36.41 13.37
CA ASN A 623 -1.77 -37.65 14.04
C ASN A 623 -2.92 -38.38 13.31
N GLU A 624 -3.91 -37.63 12.81
CA GLU A 624 -4.96 -38.20 11.96
C GLU A 624 -4.40 -38.75 10.65
N ALA A 625 -3.46 -38.04 10.03
CA ALA A 625 -2.82 -38.48 8.80
C ALA A 625 -2.03 -39.79 9.02
N SER A 626 -1.27 -39.87 10.12
CA SER A 626 -0.53 -41.06 10.53
C SER A 626 -1.46 -42.25 10.77
N SER A 627 -2.58 -42.02 11.48
CA SER A 627 -3.61 -43.03 11.76
C SER A 627 -4.31 -43.55 10.49
N LYS A 628 -4.54 -42.68 9.50
CA LYS A 628 -5.12 -43.05 8.19
C LYS A 628 -4.11 -43.83 7.32
N ALA A 629 -2.83 -43.49 7.37
CA ALA A 629 -1.77 -44.21 6.65
C ALA A 629 -1.62 -45.66 7.14
N GLN A 630 -1.76 -45.90 8.44
CA GLN A 630 -1.71 -47.23 9.06
C GLN A 630 -2.91 -48.13 8.73
N ARG A 631 -4.05 -47.58 8.28
CA ARG A 631 -5.29 -48.33 8.00
C ARG A 631 -5.43 -48.83 6.55
N LYS A 632 -4.53 -48.48 5.62
CA LYS A 632 -4.51 -49.11 4.29
C LYS A 632 -3.89 -50.50 4.39
N PRO A 633 -4.56 -51.59 3.96
CA PRO A 633 -3.98 -52.92 4.00
C PRO A 633 -2.81 -52.99 3.02
N GLN A 634 -1.59 -53.02 3.55
CA GLN A 634 -0.40 -53.39 2.79
C GLN A 634 -0.61 -54.82 2.27
N GLN A 635 -0.65 -54.95 0.96
CA GLN A 635 -0.49 -56.24 0.29
C GLN A 635 0.86 -56.81 0.73
N ILE A 636 0.80 -57.99 1.32
CA ILE A 636 1.93 -58.72 1.88
C ILE A 636 2.94 -59.02 0.76
N THR A 637 4.10 -58.37 0.81
CA THR A 637 5.35 -58.96 0.34
C THR A 637 6.34 -58.87 1.48
N SER A 638 6.49 -60.00 2.17
CA SER A 638 7.48 -60.26 3.20
C SER A 638 8.90 -60.07 2.68
N ALA A 639 9.62 -59.08 3.22
CA ALA A 639 11.07 -59.07 3.29
C ALA A 639 11.48 -58.35 4.57
N GLU A 640 12.31 -59.04 5.33
CA GLU A 640 12.75 -58.76 6.69
C GLU A 640 13.63 -57.51 6.78
N GLY A 641 13.55 -56.80 7.91
CA GLY A 641 14.39 -55.63 8.21
C GLY A 641 13.65 -54.56 9.00
N GLY A 642 13.23 -54.89 10.23
CA GLY A 642 12.58 -53.95 11.14
C GLY A 642 13.58 -52.95 11.71
N GLU A 643 13.82 -51.85 11.01
CA GLU A 643 14.12 -50.58 11.65
C GLU A 643 12.78 -49.85 11.82
N GLU A 644 12.25 -49.89 13.05
CA GLU A 644 11.23 -48.95 13.47
C GLU A 644 11.79 -47.54 13.25
N ARG A 645 11.31 -46.85 12.21
CA ARG A 645 11.50 -45.40 12.04
C ARG A 645 10.82 -44.68 13.20
N SER A 646 11.49 -44.67 14.34
CA SER A 646 11.18 -43.83 15.49
C SER A 646 11.85 -42.47 15.30
N SER A 647 11.04 -41.41 15.42
CA SER A 647 11.46 -40.03 15.75
C SER A 647 12.01 -39.09 14.67
N GLU A 648 11.39 -38.97 13.49
CA GLU A 648 11.32 -37.63 12.87
C GLU A 648 10.37 -36.78 13.72
N GLY A 649 10.91 -35.75 14.41
CA GLY A 649 10.13 -34.90 15.30
C GLY A 649 8.91 -34.30 14.60
N SER A 650 7.71 -34.49 15.18
CA SER A 650 6.47 -33.92 14.65
C SER A 650 6.63 -32.42 14.43
N ARG A 651 6.29 -31.91 13.23
CA ARG A 651 6.31 -30.46 12.91
C ARG A 651 5.52 -29.64 13.94
N ALA A 652 4.44 -30.21 14.48
CA ALA A 652 3.66 -29.61 15.56
C ALA A 652 4.48 -29.42 16.85
N ARG A 653 5.37 -30.35 17.21
CA ARG A 653 6.27 -30.20 18.36
C ARG A 653 7.21 -29.01 18.19
N HIS A 654 7.74 -28.79 16.98
CA HIS A 654 8.60 -27.64 16.69
C HIS A 654 7.81 -26.31 16.76
N ARG A 655 6.58 -26.28 16.21
CA ARG A 655 5.68 -25.12 16.33
C ARG A 655 5.40 -24.77 17.79
N LEU A 656 5.04 -25.77 18.60
CA LEU A 656 4.77 -25.59 20.03
C LEU A 656 6.01 -25.15 20.81
N HIS A 657 7.19 -25.72 20.49
CA HIS A 657 8.45 -25.28 21.09
C HIS A 657 8.67 -23.78 20.86
N LEU A 658 8.53 -23.31 19.62
CA LEU A 658 8.75 -21.89 19.32
C LEU A 658 7.71 -20.98 19.96
N LEU A 659 6.43 -21.38 20.03
CA LEU A 659 5.44 -20.63 20.78
C LEU A 659 5.79 -20.53 22.27
N VAL A 660 6.28 -21.61 22.88
CA VAL A 660 6.75 -21.57 24.27
C VAL A 660 7.99 -20.68 24.40
N ALA A 661 8.94 -20.74 23.47
CA ALA A 661 10.12 -19.88 23.46
C ALA A 661 9.73 -18.38 23.40
N LEU A 662 8.74 -18.02 22.57
CA LEU A 662 8.21 -16.66 22.44
C LEU A 662 7.48 -16.15 23.70
N CYS A 663 7.23 -17.01 24.69
CA CYS A 663 6.68 -16.60 25.99
C CYS A 663 7.75 -16.06 26.95
N ALA A 664 9.04 -16.35 26.70
CA ALA A 664 10.13 -15.90 27.55
C ALA A 664 10.30 -14.37 27.50
N PRO A 665 10.67 -13.72 28.63
CA PRO A 665 11.07 -12.31 28.61
C PRO A 665 12.39 -12.12 27.84
N ALA A 666 12.55 -10.99 27.16
CA ALA A 666 13.77 -10.67 26.46
C ALA A 666 14.90 -10.43 27.48
N ALA A 667 16.00 -11.19 27.41
CA ALA A 667 17.14 -11.03 28.32
C ALA A 667 17.90 -9.72 28.02
N ALA A 668 18.41 -9.05 29.07
CA ALA A 668 19.13 -7.77 28.96
C ALA A 668 20.43 -7.83 28.11
N ASN A 669 21.01 -9.02 27.93
CA ASN A 669 22.30 -9.23 27.25
C ASN A 669 22.23 -10.00 25.92
N ALA A 670 21.03 -10.33 25.42
CA ALA A 670 20.91 -10.85 24.06
C ALA A 670 21.01 -9.68 23.06
N MET A 671 21.92 -9.76 22.08
CA MET A 671 22.06 -8.78 20.99
C MET A 671 20.77 -8.59 20.16
N SER A 672 19.72 -9.37 20.41
CA SER A 672 18.39 -9.29 19.84
C SER A 672 17.33 -9.25 20.95
N GLY A 673 16.66 -8.11 21.13
CA GLY A 673 15.52 -7.95 22.04
C GLY A 673 14.26 -8.66 21.54
N GLU A 674 14.29 -10.00 21.47
CA GLU A 674 13.43 -10.82 20.62
C GLU A 674 11.95 -10.89 20.99
N THR A 675 11.55 -10.60 22.24
CA THR A 675 10.18 -10.85 22.72
C THR A 675 9.58 -9.69 23.52
N SER A 676 8.74 -8.89 22.85
CA SER A 676 7.92 -7.87 23.53
C SER A 676 6.79 -8.50 24.35
N LEU A 677 6.36 -7.87 25.45
CA LEU A 677 5.21 -8.32 26.27
C LEU A 677 3.97 -8.72 25.44
N PRO A 678 3.52 -7.98 24.41
CA PRO A 678 2.35 -8.40 23.63
C PRO A 678 2.60 -9.67 22.82
N THR A 679 3.82 -9.90 22.32
CA THR A 679 4.21 -11.18 21.70
C THR A 679 4.07 -12.32 22.70
N ARG A 680 4.55 -12.12 23.93
CA ARG A 680 4.45 -13.10 25.02
C ARG A 680 2.99 -13.39 25.38
N MET A 681 2.16 -12.36 25.50
CA MET A 681 0.73 -12.51 25.79
C MET A 681 -0.03 -13.26 24.69
N ALA A 682 0.23 -12.93 23.43
CA ALA A 682 -0.37 -13.59 22.28
C ALA A 682 0.08 -15.05 22.17
N SER A 683 1.39 -15.31 22.34
CA SER A 683 1.94 -16.66 22.29
C SER A 683 1.42 -17.53 23.44
N ALA A 684 1.46 -17.04 24.68
CA ALA A 684 0.92 -17.76 25.83
C ALA A 684 -0.60 -18.00 25.71
N GLY A 685 -1.34 -17.07 25.09
CA GLY A 685 -2.77 -17.24 24.79
C GLY A 685 -3.02 -18.34 23.77
N ALA A 686 -2.21 -18.39 22.70
CA ALA A 686 -2.27 -19.45 21.70
C ALA A 686 -1.95 -20.82 22.31
N VAL A 687 -0.85 -20.93 23.08
CA VAL A 687 -0.46 -22.19 23.75
C VAL A 687 -1.54 -22.65 24.73
N ALA A 688 -2.07 -21.75 25.56
CA ALA A 688 -3.14 -22.10 26.50
C ALA A 688 -4.38 -22.66 25.79
N THR A 689 -4.74 -22.11 24.63
CA THR A 689 -5.85 -22.64 23.81
C THR A 689 -5.51 -24.03 23.28
N LEU A 690 -4.32 -24.20 22.67
CA LEU A 690 -3.85 -25.45 22.07
C LEU A 690 -3.71 -26.59 23.10
N CYS A 691 -3.43 -26.30 24.38
CA CYS A 691 -3.37 -27.28 25.46
C CYS A 691 -4.70 -27.97 25.77
N SER A 692 -5.81 -27.54 25.16
CA SER A 692 -7.05 -28.32 25.17
C SER A 692 -6.92 -29.63 24.39
N SER A 693 -5.93 -29.74 23.49
CA SER A 693 -5.61 -30.97 22.77
C SER A 693 -4.68 -31.87 23.57
N ALA A 694 -5.07 -33.15 23.70
CA ALA A 694 -4.25 -34.20 24.29
C ALA A 694 -2.89 -34.37 23.58
N ILE A 695 -2.85 -34.13 22.26
CA ILE A 695 -1.63 -34.29 21.45
C ILE A 695 -0.68 -33.11 21.68
N ALA A 696 -1.23 -31.89 21.77
CA ALA A 696 -0.44 -30.72 22.12
C ALA A 696 0.20 -30.87 23.50
N CYS A 697 -0.55 -31.36 24.51
CA CYS A 697 -0.02 -31.64 25.85
C CYS A 697 1.10 -32.68 25.82
N GLU A 698 0.98 -33.73 25.02
CA GLU A 698 2.02 -34.75 24.82
C GLU A 698 3.29 -34.13 24.21
N HIS A 699 3.13 -33.34 23.16
CA HIS A 699 4.24 -32.66 22.50
C HIS A 699 4.93 -31.67 23.44
N LEU A 700 4.18 -30.90 24.23
CA LEU A 700 4.73 -29.98 25.23
C LEU A 700 5.50 -30.73 26.32
N LEU A 701 4.92 -31.79 26.90
CA LEU A 701 5.58 -32.60 27.94
C LEU A 701 6.80 -33.37 27.44
N SER A 702 6.92 -33.55 26.12
CA SER A 702 8.12 -34.11 25.50
C SER A 702 9.23 -33.07 25.29
N LEU A 703 8.98 -31.77 25.47
CA LEU A 703 10.02 -30.75 25.41
C LEU A 703 10.97 -30.87 26.62
N ARG A 704 12.19 -30.33 26.48
CA ARG A 704 13.17 -30.33 27.59
C ARG A 704 12.62 -29.54 28.78
N ALA A 705 12.94 -29.96 30.00
CA ALA A 705 12.64 -29.23 31.24
C ALA A 705 12.93 -27.72 31.15
N ARG A 706 14.04 -27.33 30.52
CA ARG A 706 14.44 -25.92 30.33
C ARG A 706 13.43 -25.13 29.49
N THR A 707 12.90 -25.71 28.43
CA THR A 707 11.87 -25.07 27.61
C THR A 707 10.55 -24.97 28.37
N LEU A 708 10.15 -26.04 29.07
CA LEU A 708 8.93 -26.04 29.89
C LEU A 708 8.99 -25.08 31.07
N ASN A 709 10.19 -24.81 31.59
CA ASN A 709 10.41 -23.85 32.67
C ASN A 709 9.96 -22.43 32.28
N ILE A 710 9.94 -22.08 30.99
CA ILE A 710 9.37 -20.80 30.53
C ILE A 710 7.89 -20.67 30.95
N VAL A 711 7.12 -21.77 30.91
CA VAL A 711 5.73 -21.79 31.36
C VAL A 711 5.64 -21.65 32.89
N ALA A 712 6.56 -22.27 33.64
CA ALA A 712 6.64 -22.07 35.09
C ALA A 712 6.95 -20.60 35.43
N ARG A 713 7.83 -19.96 34.65
CA ARG A 713 8.20 -18.55 34.78
C ARG A 713 7.08 -17.58 34.44
N LEU A 714 6.18 -17.95 33.50
CA LEU A 714 4.92 -17.21 33.30
C LEU A 714 4.06 -17.18 34.57
N ILE A 715 4.05 -18.26 35.36
CA ILE A 715 3.30 -18.34 36.62
C ILE A 715 4.02 -17.58 37.71
N ARG A 716 5.34 -17.73 37.82
CA ARG A 716 6.19 -17.05 38.81
C ARG A 716 7.60 -16.82 38.25
N PRO A 717 8.08 -15.57 38.11
CA PRO A 717 9.45 -15.25 37.75
C PRO A 717 10.49 -15.89 38.68
N GLY A 718 11.71 -16.10 38.19
CA GLY A 718 12.83 -16.60 38.98
C GLY A 718 12.77 -18.08 39.38
N VAL A 719 11.81 -18.85 38.88
CA VAL A 719 11.71 -20.29 39.15
C VAL A 719 12.83 -21.04 38.43
N ALA A 720 13.74 -21.64 39.19
CA ALA A 720 14.87 -22.41 38.66
C ALA A 720 14.48 -23.80 38.16
N VAL A 721 15.27 -24.33 37.22
CA VAL A 721 15.22 -25.74 36.82
C VAL A 721 15.92 -26.57 37.89
N LYS A 722 15.36 -27.73 38.27
CA LYS A 722 16.00 -28.61 39.27
C LYS A 722 17.17 -29.37 38.67
N ALA A 723 18.37 -29.13 39.21
CA ALA A 723 19.54 -29.96 38.94
C ALA A 723 19.30 -31.39 39.45
N GLY A 724 18.88 -32.30 38.56
CA GLY A 724 18.61 -33.69 38.92
C GLY A 724 17.86 -34.56 37.91
N ALA A 725 17.28 -34.01 36.84
CA ALA A 725 16.48 -34.79 35.88
C ALA A 725 17.29 -35.42 34.72
N GLY A 726 18.62 -35.49 34.81
CA GLY A 726 19.50 -36.02 33.74
C GLY A 726 20.62 -36.95 34.20
N GLY A 727 20.59 -37.42 35.44
CA GLY A 727 21.57 -38.38 35.93
C GLY A 727 21.10 -39.82 35.70
N GLN A 728 21.58 -40.42 34.60
CA GLN A 728 21.53 -41.85 34.20
C GLN A 728 20.60 -42.17 33.01
N GLN A 729 21.25 -42.69 31.96
CA GLN A 729 20.76 -43.12 30.64
C GLN A 729 20.59 -42.02 29.58
N GLU A 730 21.73 -41.49 29.11
CA GLU A 730 21.92 -41.07 27.73
C GLU A 730 21.68 -42.27 26.78
N ALA A 731 20.42 -42.59 26.52
CA ALA A 731 20.05 -43.36 25.34
C ALA A 731 19.93 -42.38 24.17
N LYS A 732 20.87 -42.49 23.21
CA LYS A 732 20.83 -41.94 21.84
C LYS A 732 19.41 -41.53 21.39
N ILE A 733 19.09 -40.25 21.53
CA ILE A 733 18.08 -39.60 20.70
C ILE A 733 18.89 -38.83 19.67
N VAL A 734 18.69 -39.20 18.40
CA VAL A 734 19.43 -38.73 17.24
C VAL A 734 19.37 -37.21 17.15
N GLU A 735 20.56 -36.60 17.15
CA GLU A 735 20.79 -35.21 16.75
C GLU A 735 20.20 -34.94 15.37
N LEU A 736 19.46 -33.84 15.26
CA LEU A 736 19.38 -33.08 14.02
C LEU A 736 19.88 -31.67 14.31
N THR A 737 21.19 -31.53 14.16
CA THR A 737 21.90 -30.35 13.62
C THR A 737 21.28 -29.00 13.94
N GLU A 738 21.78 -28.39 15.01
CA GLU A 738 22.01 -26.94 15.04
C GLU A 738 22.95 -26.62 13.85
N GLY A 739 22.38 -26.04 12.79
CA GLY A 739 23.14 -25.64 11.61
C GLY A 739 23.76 -24.26 11.83
N ASP A 740 25.08 -24.25 12.00
CA ASP A 740 26.05 -23.22 11.61
C ASP A 740 25.52 -21.78 11.40
N HIS A 741 25.66 -20.97 12.44
CA HIS A 741 26.16 -19.61 12.27
C HIS A 741 27.29 -19.38 13.28
N GLU A 742 28.53 -19.56 12.81
CA GLU A 742 29.72 -19.04 13.46
C GLU A 742 29.54 -17.53 13.71
N VAL A 743 29.54 -17.10 14.97
CA VAL A 743 30.47 -16.10 15.53
C VAL A 743 30.45 -16.22 17.06
N LEU A 744 31.56 -16.63 17.68
CA LEU A 744 32.30 -15.94 18.77
C LEU A 744 33.27 -16.91 19.49
N PRO A 745 34.37 -16.38 20.07
CA PRO A 745 35.65 -17.08 20.14
C PRO A 745 35.84 -17.94 21.40
N ASP A 746 36.73 -18.92 21.26
CA ASP A 746 37.33 -19.72 22.32
C ASP A 746 37.74 -18.89 23.55
N SER A 747 37.31 -19.33 24.73
CA SER A 747 38.23 -19.48 25.87
C SER A 747 37.63 -20.36 26.99
N ASN A 748 38.35 -21.46 27.27
CA ASN A 748 38.54 -22.13 28.56
C ASN A 748 37.39 -22.15 29.61
N GLY A 749 36.84 -23.35 29.80
CA GLY A 749 36.95 -24.09 31.07
C GLY A 749 36.46 -23.39 32.34
N GLY A 750 35.16 -23.53 32.60
CA GLY A 750 34.54 -23.38 33.92
C GLY A 750 33.07 -23.76 33.80
N GLU A 751 32.62 -24.76 34.57
CA GLU A 751 31.19 -24.97 34.84
C GLU A 751 30.66 -23.69 35.48
N SER A 752 30.00 -22.83 34.71
CA SER A 752 29.37 -21.63 35.23
C SER A 752 27.96 -21.97 35.71
N ASP A 753 27.68 -21.56 36.96
CA ASP A 753 26.37 -21.44 37.62
C ASP A 753 25.41 -20.46 36.88
N ASP A 754 25.36 -20.48 35.54
CA ASP A 754 24.70 -19.47 34.70
C ASP A 754 23.17 -19.67 34.53
N ASP A 755 22.56 -20.68 35.16
CA ASP A 755 21.13 -21.02 34.95
C ASP A 755 20.18 -20.43 36.02
N VAL A 756 20.68 -19.61 36.97
CA VAL A 756 19.84 -18.86 37.90
C VAL A 756 19.57 -17.48 37.32
N VAL A 757 18.45 -17.33 36.61
CA VAL A 757 17.93 -16.00 36.27
C VAL A 757 17.39 -15.37 37.56
N ASP A 758 17.95 -14.23 37.97
CA ASP A 758 17.54 -13.50 39.16
C ASP A 758 16.06 -13.08 39.04
N GLU A 759 15.24 -13.40 40.06
CA GLU A 759 13.82 -13.05 40.13
C GLU A 759 13.64 -11.53 40.00
N GLU A 760 14.57 -10.74 40.54
CA GLU A 760 14.56 -9.28 40.47
C GLU A 760 14.88 -8.77 39.06
N GLU A 761 15.80 -9.43 38.34
CA GLU A 761 16.15 -9.08 36.96
C GLU A 761 14.97 -9.40 36.03
N GLU A 762 14.40 -10.59 36.14
CA GLU A 762 13.24 -11.00 35.33
C GLU A 762 12.02 -10.12 35.60
N SER A 763 11.68 -9.89 36.88
CA SER A 763 10.58 -9.00 37.24
C SER A 763 10.85 -7.56 36.79
N GLY A 764 12.11 -7.12 36.82
CA GLY A 764 12.53 -5.81 36.32
C GLY A 764 12.31 -5.66 34.81
N LEU A 765 12.65 -6.68 34.03
CA LEU A 765 12.42 -6.74 32.59
C LEU A 765 10.92 -6.74 32.26
N GLU A 766 10.12 -7.54 32.98
CA GLU A 766 8.66 -7.54 32.81
C GLU A 766 8.04 -6.18 33.14
N GLN A 767 8.55 -5.52 34.17
CA GLN A 767 8.04 -4.23 34.60
C GLN A 767 8.42 -3.11 33.62
N GLN A 768 9.61 -3.18 33.02
CA GLN A 768 10.05 -2.31 31.93
C GLN A 768 9.19 -2.50 30.68
N ASP A 769 8.93 -3.75 30.28
CA ASP A 769 8.05 -4.06 29.15
C ASP A 769 6.62 -3.53 29.34
N ALA A 770 6.11 -3.64 30.58
CA ALA A 770 4.75 -3.26 30.91
C ALA A 770 4.54 -1.75 31.14
N VAL A 771 5.59 -0.92 31.13
CA VAL A 771 5.46 0.55 31.21
C VAL A 771 4.60 1.10 30.07
N SER A 772 4.63 0.42 28.91
CA SER A 772 3.83 0.79 27.73
C SER A 772 2.42 0.19 27.70
N TRP A 773 2.08 -0.68 28.65
CA TRP A 773 0.79 -1.39 28.68
C TRP A 773 -0.32 -0.51 29.27
N ALA A 774 -1.42 -0.37 28.53
CA ALA A 774 -2.51 0.55 28.89
C ALA A 774 -3.16 0.26 30.26
N GLN A 775 -3.14 -1.00 30.71
CA GLN A 775 -3.72 -1.43 32.00
C GLN A 775 -2.67 -1.54 33.12
N GLY A 776 -1.40 -1.22 32.84
CA GLY A 776 -0.29 -1.23 33.80
C GLY A 776 0.35 -2.60 34.05
N ALA A 777 1.47 -2.59 34.77
CA ALA A 777 2.31 -3.76 35.04
C ALA A 777 1.61 -4.86 35.86
N SER A 778 0.86 -4.47 36.90
CA SER A 778 0.08 -5.40 37.73
C SER A 778 -0.89 -6.24 36.89
N HIS A 779 -1.61 -5.59 35.97
CA HIS A 779 -2.53 -6.27 35.06
C HIS A 779 -1.79 -7.18 34.08
N ALA A 780 -0.71 -6.70 33.45
CA ALA A 780 0.09 -7.49 32.52
C ALA A 780 0.62 -8.78 33.16
N ARG A 781 1.20 -8.68 34.35
CA ARG A 781 1.73 -9.80 35.14
C ARG A 781 0.63 -10.80 35.49
N ALA A 782 -0.51 -10.34 36.02
CA ALA A 782 -1.64 -11.20 36.33
C ALA A 782 -2.18 -11.92 35.09
N SER A 783 -2.18 -11.26 33.92
CA SER A 783 -2.62 -11.84 32.66
C SER A 783 -1.66 -12.91 32.12
N LEU A 784 -0.35 -12.74 32.30
CA LEU A 784 0.66 -13.76 31.98
C LEU A 784 0.53 -14.97 32.92
N ALA A 785 0.41 -14.73 34.22
CA ALA A 785 0.22 -15.77 35.23
C ALA A 785 -1.03 -16.61 34.97
N LEU A 786 -2.15 -15.97 34.58
CA LEU A 786 -3.39 -16.65 34.24
C LEU A 786 -3.24 -17.60 33.05
N ARG A 787 -2.51 -17.18 32.00
CA ARG A 787 -2.21 -18.05 30.86
C ARG A 787 -1.26 -19.19 31.25
N GLY A 788 -0.20 -18.88 32.00
CA GLY A 788 0.76 -19.86 32.51
C GLY A 788 0.08 -20.96 33.34
N VAL A 789 -0.78 -20.59 34.30
CA VAL A 789 -1.49 -21.56 35.14
C VAL A 789 -2.53 -22.35 34.35
N THR A 790 -3.14 -21.75 33.32
CA THR A 790 -4.05 -22.47 32.42
C THR A 790 -3.30 -23.58 31.67
N ILE A 791 -2.14 -23.25 31.09
CA ILE A 791 -1.26 -24.23 30.43
C ILE A 791 -0.89 -25.34 31.43
N ALA A 792 -0.37 -24.96 32.61
CA ALA A 792 0.04 -25.92 33.64
C ALA A 792 -1.11 -26.83 34.09
N SER A 793 -2.32 -26.28 34.28
CA SER A 793 -3.50 -27.04 34.65
C SER A 793 -3.86 -28.07 33.56
N CYS A 794 -3.83 -27.69 32.28
CA CYS A 794 -4.06 -28.62 31.18
C CYS A 794 -3.01 -29.75 31.13
N LEU A 795 -1.73 -29.42 31.31
CA LEU A 795 -0.65 -30.42 31.37
C LEU A 795 -0.85 -31.38 32.54
N VAL A 796 -1.22 -30.85 33.72
CA VAL A 796 -1.46 -31.66 34.91
C VAL A 796 -2.67 -32.59 34.69
N GLN A 797 -3.78 -32.05 34.19
CA GLN A 797 -4.97 -32.86 33.88
C GLN A 797 -4.67 -33.93 32.84
N TYR A 798 -3.84 -33.64 31.84
CA TYR A 798 -3.41 -34.62 30.84
C TYR A 798 -2.61 -35.78 31.46
N VAL A 799 -1.68 -35.50 32.37
CA VAL A 799 -0.92 -36.54 33.08
C VAL A 799 -1.83 -37.39 33.97
N ALA A 800 -2.80 -36.78 34.68
CA ALA A 800 -3.83 -37.50 35.42
C ALA A 800 -4.65 -38.43 34.50
N TRP A 801 -5.12 -37.91 33.37
CA TRP A 801 -5.87 -38.68 32.39
C TRP A 801 -5.03 -39.85 31.82
N ARG A 802 -3.77 -39.62 31.48
CA ARG A 802 -2.84 -40.68 31.01
C ARG A 802 -2.63 -41.78 32.06
N ARG A 803 -2.61 -41.42 33.34
CA ARG A 803 -2.53 -42.37 34.46
C ARG A 803 -3.77 -43.25 34.55
N GLU A 804 -4.97 -42.68 34.40
CA GLU A 804 -6.22 -43.46 34.37
C GLU A 804 -6.22 -44.46 33.21
N GLN A 805 -5.62 -44.10 32.08
CA GLN A 805 -5.44 -44.97 30.92
C GLN A 805 -4.32 -46.03 31.08
N LYS A 806 -3.63 -46.08 32.22
CA LYS A 806 -2.52 -47.02 32.51
C LYS A 806 -1.42 -47.04 31.44
N LYS A 807 -1.10 -45.89 30.84
CA LYS A 807 -0.01 -45.77 29.86
C LYS A 807 1.35 -45.60 30.56
N GLY A 808 2.42 -46.12 29.94
CA GLY A 808 3.76 -46.20 30.55
C GLY A 808 4.49 -44.85 30.74
N ASP A 809 4.11 -43.81 29.99
CA ASP A 809 4.87 -42.56 29.91
C ASP A 809 4.65 -41.60 31.09
N VAL A 810 3.72 -41.93 32.00
CA VAL A 810 3.29 -41.06 33.11
C VAL A 810 4.44 -40.69 34.04
N GLY A 811 5.37 -41.63 34.30
CA GLY A 811 6.53 -41.38 35.15
C GLY A 811 7.48 -40.34 34.55
N VAL A 812 7.67 -40.38 33.23
CA VAL A 812 8.53 -39.43 32.50
C VAL A 812 7.91 -38.03 32.51
N PHE A 813 6.62 -37.92 32.22
CA PHE A 813 5.93 -36.63 32.25
C PHE A 813 5.85 -36.01 33.66
N LYS A 814 5.71 -36.84 34.70
CA LYS A 814 5.79 -36.38 36.09
C LYS A 814 7.19 -35.83 36.40
N ALA A 815 8.24 -36.56 36.03
CA ALA A 815 9.62 -36.12 36.22
C ALA A 815 9.92 -34.81 35.48
N GLU A 816 9.38 -34.62 34.27
CA GLU A 816 9.55 -33.37 33.52
C GLU A 816 8.83 -32.17 34.16
N LEU A 817 7.59 -32.36 34.65
CA LEU A 817 6.88 -31.31 35.39
C LEU A 817 7.58 -30.94 36.70
N GLU A 818 8.19 -31.90 37.38
CA GLU A 818 8.99 -31.65 38.58
C GLU A 818 10.34 -30.99 38.25
N GLY A 819 11.00 -31.45 37.18
CA GLY A 819 12.29 -30.98 36.72
C GLY A 819 12.26 -29.54 36.21
N CYS A 820 11.18 -29.12 35.56
CA CYS A 820 11.03 -27.75 35.04
C CYS A 820 10.62 -26.71 36.10
N GLY A 821 10.45 -27.10 37.37
CA GLY A 821 10.09 -26.19 38.45
C GLY A 821 8.59 -25.85 38.54
N MET A 822 7.72 -26.52 37.76
CA MET A 822 6.28 -26.23 37.72
C MET A 822 5.62 -26.32 39.11
N LEU A 823 6.01 -27.33 39.90
CA LEU A 823 5.48 -27.52 41.25
C LEU A 823 5.81 -26.33 42.17
N GLU A 824 6.98 -25.73 42.01
CA GLU A 824 7.43 -24.59 42.82
C GLU A 824 6.73 -23.31 42.40
N ALA A 825 6.56 -23.10 41.09
CA ALA A 825 5.78 -21.99 40.55
C ALA A 825 4.34 -22.00 41.06
N LEU A 826 3.66 -23.15 40.97
CA LEU A 826 2.27 -23.33 41.42
C LEU A 826 2.13 -23.13 42.94
N LYS A 827 3.04 -23.69 43.75
CA LYS A 827 3.04 -23.50 45.21
C LYS A 827 3.29 -22.04 45.59
N GLY A 828 4.27 -21.41 44.95
CA GLY A 828 4.61 -20.00 45.19
C GLY A 828 3.43 -19.08 44.89
N ALA A 829 2.85 -19.20 43.70
CA ALA A 829 1.69 -18.39 43.30
C ALA A 829 0.46 -18.62 44.18
N ALA A 830 0.19 -19.88 44.59
CA ALA A 830 -0.91 -20.18 45.50
C ALA A 830 -0.73 -19.56 46.90
N LEU A 831 0.50 -19.58 47.43
CA LEU A 831 0.84 -18.99 48.73
C LEU A 831 0.76 -17.46 48.71
N GLU A 832 1.26 -16.83 47.65
CA GLU A 832 1.18 -15.38 47.47
C GLU A 832 -0.27 -14.91 47.38
N GLY A 833 -1.07 -15.55 46.52
CA GLY A 833 -2.48 -15.22 46.39
C GLY A 833 -3.29 -15.46 47.68
N ALA A 834 -2.97 -16.52 48.44
CA ALA A 834 -3.58 -16.75 49.75
C ALA A 834 -3.25 -15.66 50.77
N ARG A 835 -2.00 -15.16 50.78
CA ARG A 835 -1.58 -14.03 51.64
C ARG A 835 -2.29 -12.74 51.23
N GLU A 836 -2.40 -12.46 49.93
CA GLU A 836 -3.11 -11.29 49.41
C GLU A 836 -4.60 -11.31 49.78
N MET A 837 -5.27 -12.47 49.67
CA MET A 837 -6.67 -12.60 50.08
C MET A 837 -6.88 -12.40 51.59
N GLN A 838 -5.94 -12.85 52.42
CA GLN A 838 -5.97 -12.62 53.87
C GLN A 838 -5.75 -11.14 54.23
N GLN A 839 -4.85 -10.45 53.52
CA GLN A 839 -4.55 -9.04 53.76
C GLN A 839 -5.63 -8.10 53.20
N GLY A 840 -6.22 -8.42 52.05
CA GLY A 840 -7.31 -7.65 51.42
C GLY A 840 -8.61 -7.64 52.22
N ALA A 841 -8.86 -8.67 53.04
CA ALA A 841 -9.99 -8.71 53.97
C ALA A 841 -9.87 -7.69 55.12
N ALA A 842 -8.66 -7.19 55.42
CA ALA A 842 -8.39 -6.22 56.49
C ALA A 842 -8.36 -4.75 56.02
N GLY A 843 -8.33 -4.50 54.71
CA GLY A 843 -8.07 -3.18 54.11
C GLY A 843 -9.20 -2.67 53.20
N GLN A 844 -10.46 -2.73 53.63
CA GLN A 844 -11.56 -2.10 52.89
C GLN A 844 -11.56 -0.57 53.12
N GLY A 845 -10.89 0.19 52.27
CA GLY A 845 -10.92 1.66 52.37
C GLY A 845 -10.32 2.47 51.23
N VAL A 846 -9.56 1.88 50.30
CA VAL A 846 -8.91 2.62 49.21
C VAL A 846 -9.68 2.42 47.89
N LYS A 847 -10.05 3.52 47.23
CA LYS A 847 -10.62 3.49 45.88
C LYS A 847 -9.53 3.11 44.89
N GLU A 848 -9.57 1.87 44.39
CA GLU A 848 -8.66 1.39 43.36
C GLU A 848 -9.19 1.67 41.95
N GLY A 849 -8.28 1.78 40.99
CA GLY A 849 -8.62 1.89 39.57
C GLY A 849 -9.17 0.57 39.01
N ALA A 850 -10.00 0.63 37.97
CA ALA A 850 -10.63 -0.53 37.37
C ALA A 850 -9.64 -1.62 36.92
N ALA A 851 -8.49 -1.22 36.38
CA ALA A 851 -7.44 -2.16 35.96
C ALA A 851 -6.82 -2.94 37.12
N GLU A 852 -6.67 -2.33 38.31
CA GLU A 852 -6.14 -3.00 39.49
C GLU A 852 -7.19 -3.94 40.10
N GLN A 853 -8.47 -3.57 40.03
CA GLN A 853 -9.57 -4.46 40.42
C GLN A 853 -9.64 -5.72 39.53
N GLU A 854 -9.48 -5.54 38.22
CA GLU A 854 -9.40 -6.66 37.25
C GLU A 854 -8.13 -7.50 37.48
N ALA A 855 -6.99 -6.86 37.72
CA ALA A 855 -5.74 -7.55 38.06
C ALA A 855 -5.89 -8.40 39.34
N ARG A 856 -6.52 -7.88 40.38
CA ARG A 856 -6.84 -8.65 41.60
C ARG A 856 -7.76 -9.82 41.30
N ALA A 857 -8.80 -9.63 40.49
CA ALA A 857 -9.71 -10.72 40.13
C ALA A 857 -8.95 -11.84 39.39
N MET A 858 -8.07 -11.49 38.45
CA MET A 858 -7.20 -12.44 37.77
C MET A 858 -6.25 -13.17 38.75
N ARG A 859 -5.65 -12.47 39.72
CA ARG A 859 -4.80 -13.11 40.75
C ARG A 859 -5.58 -14.09 41.63
N GLY A 860 -6.82 -13.76 41.97
CA GLY A 860 -7.73 -14.67 42.68
C GLY A 860 -8.00 -15.95 41.88
N GLU A 861 -8.24 -15.81 40.58
CA GLU A 861 -8.45 -16.95 39.69
C GLU A 861 -7.18 -17.79 39.48
N VAL A 862 -6.01 -17.14 39.34
CA VAL A 862 -4.70 -17.83 39.33
C VAL A 862 -4.53 -18.68 40.58
N THR A 863 -4.83 -18.11 41.75
CA THR A 863 -4.72 -18.84 43.03
C THR A 863 -5.63 -20.06 43.06
N ARG A 864 -6.88 -19.92 42.60
CA ARG A 864 -7.84 -21.02 42.51
C ARG A 864 -7.32 -22.15 41.62
N LEU A 865 -6.87 -21.81 40.41
CA LEU A 865 -6.34 -22.77 39.44
C LEU A 865 -5.05 -23.44 39.93
N CYS A 866 -4.16 -22.70 40.60
CA CYS A 866 -2.97 -23.28 41.22
C CYS A 866 -3.33 -24.32 42.29
N ILE A 867 -4.30 -24.04 43.16
CA ILE A 867 -4.75 -24.98 44.19
C ILE A 867 -5.37 -26.23 43.56
N GLU A 868 -6.16 -26.09 42.49
CA GLU A 868 -6.74 -27.21 41.76
C GLU A 868 -5.67 -28.09 41.11
N ALA A 869 -4.70 -27.49 40.42
CA ALA A 869 -3.56 -28.20 39.84
C ALA A 869 -2.73 -28.93 40.92
N LEU A 870 -2.44 -28.28 42.05
CA LEU A 870 -1.70 -28.88 43.17
C LEU A 870 -2.46 -30.05 43.80
N LYS A 871 -3.79 -29.95 43.95
CA LYS A 871 -4.63 -31.06 44.42
C LYS A 871 -4.52 -32.26 43.48
N GLU A 872 -4.55 -32.02 42.18
CA GLU A 872 -4.43 -33.09 41.20
C GLU A 872 -3.04 -33.75 41.23
N MET A 873 -1.97 -32.94 41.25
CA MET A 873 -0.60 -33.43 41.39
C MET A 873 -0.39 -34.22 42.69
N SER A 874 -1.05 -33.85 43.79
CA SER A 874 -0.91 -34.54 45.09
C SER A 874 -1.45 -35.98 45.09
N LYS A 875 -2.29 -36.34 44.11
CA LYS A 875 -2.79 -37.71 43.97
C LYS A 875 -1.74 -38.67 43.42
N TRP A 876 -0.60 -38.17 42.92
CA TRP A 876 0.35 -38.93 42.10
C TRP A 876 1.65 -39.28 42.81
#